data_AF-A0A8S3YX98-F1
#
_entry.id   AF-A0A8S3YX98-F1
#
_cell.length_a   1.000
_cell.length_b   1.000
_cell.length_c   1.000
_cell.angle_alpha   90.00
_cell.angle_beta   90.00
_cell.angle_gamma   90.00
#
_symmetry.space_group_name_H-M   'P 1'
#
loop_
_entity.id
_entity.type
_entity.pdbx_description
1 polymer ?
#
loop_
_entity_poly.entity_id
_entity_poly.type
_entity_poly.pdbx_seq_one_letter_code
_entity_poly.pdbx_strand_id
1 'polypeptide(L)'
;TNYKQHMKEKMLMLNDEHGEDGQETAGEAAVSELFDHFKDRIAEAVLSATTTSLACLACACGCTGEVIRTFTPSSSQDRGSYSSSPSPRPFSADRESTSSRMSSAHSTGQHSPMPDWPVTQMANLSADIPQKSLVQGTCIQFELTVKFSIPNVVVEPTLDVIQTAITEATNAILEASKDISWTGETNGDSLFDLISSDSNVQELHSQLTTAVDDFADLVDKRLFHFSYYNFLWKDDMHGNIQEFIMADPGEVAIKREVEHYLHLEKNIMEIPSKSPVGPVSLFTDPIKDCLLGFSVTWKTKFASVLHEEAKKRLDSAVAYRSSVQSRLKQDVQTLDQLNSTLHLLEELRDMENTIDGVYQPIEAMYAKLREFELRLPRTEVEEVASLRQRWIEVLGLAECVREELLKERRGAFEQELDKQIKTFVVEVIQFRNAFDTQGPAVPGIQPAEAVSRLHDFQYLFSVYAAKCQTLNSVSKLFSIPCRRFPELDKTGEELELLSQLYGLFQKFIHFDSRFRNTLWAHADLESAAAEVEGFWDECLALPGKLKDWDAYSDLKNRLQTYLEVFPLLRKLSSKEIRNRHWLQVMQVTHSSFQLEANIFRLSNLLDIGLIQYKVEVEEICKGASRELELEVKMRMTEEEWTEQVLNFEHYKKRGPMFLDKTFTERLLEQLDDAEALLATMLTSRYIGPLKDEAASWAEKLKEVSEVLDLWLEVQALWQYLEAVFSNQLAVKELPQEAKRFSRIDKGWTKMMKRAFDTRNVLQRPGALVITWSQTSENLTPLNVPRFYFISDPILLALLSRPNDTESVKPHLRSIFSAIADIKLEKTNPNESNSKANAASYKHGIRQGSEIVSPQIDHQGNSSSTLSVSSRVITPPKIDKRLHQHYSTSLSGSQDDSTMLPSEGLVSDTIVMEATAVLSEDGEILKLAEKVTLAENVEVWLGALKNSVGETLRNLTQAVISDCQNGVGLEDWVLKYPSQVCRTGMLYHWTSECETAISEIKNERKSLQGALRKYNMATSRLVTVLLRGVWKNSEEPVLPIHRLRLEAMINQSIYLKDILDNMCQRRLRETTDFEWRRSVRCYLQS
;
A
#
# COMPACT_ATOMS: atom_id res chain seq x y z
N THR A 1 -72.62 3.16 80.36
CA THR A 1 -72.29 2.32 81.54
C THR A 1 -72.72 2.96 82.84
N ASN A 2 -72.16 4.11 83.27
CA ASN A 2 -72.38 4.70 84.62
C ASN A 2 -73.84 4.79 85.09
N TYR A 3 -74.81 5.07 84.21
CA TYR A 3 -76.24 5.10 84.55
C TYR A 3 -76.74 3.76 85.13
N LYS A 4 -76.22 2.63 84.63
CA LYS A 4 -76.53 1.25 85.07
C LYS A 4 -75.83 0.87 86.39
N GLN A 5 -74.87 1.68 86.84
CA GLN A 5 -74.17 1.53 88.11
C GLN A 5 -74.85 2.38 89.20
N HIS A 6 -75.20 3.62 88.88
CA HIS A 6 -75.90 4.52 89.80
C HIS A 6 -77.34 4.07 90.13
N MET A 7 -78.07 3.51 89.15
CA MET A 7 -79.34 2.80 89.41
C MET A 7 -79.15 1.62 90.37
N LYS A 8 -78.01 0.92 90.31
CA LYS A 8 -77.73 -0.26 91.14
C LYS A 8 -77.39 0.14 92.58
N GLU A 9 -76.58 1.17 92.77
CA GLU A 9 -76.29 1.77 94.08
C GLU A 9 -77.59 2.23 94.77
N LYS A 10 -78.48 2.89 94.04
CA LYS A 10 -79.74 3.40 94.61
C LYS A 10 -80.77 2.31 94.94
N MET A 11 -80.70 1.16 94.27
CA MET A 11 -81.48 -0.04 94.60
C MET A 11 -80.90 -0.83 95.79
N LEU A 12 -79.58 -0.78 96.04
CA LEU A 12 -78.98 -1.45 97.21
C LEU A 12 -79.17 -0.67 98.51
N MET A 13 -79.20 0.67 98.47
CA MET A 13 -79.26 1.56 99.65
C MET A 13 -80.60 1.53 100.44
N LEU A 14 -81.52 0.59 100.15
CA LEU A 14 -82.85 0.50 100.78
C LEU A 14 -83.19 -0.87 101.41
N ASN A 15 -82.34 -1.90 101.27
CA ASN A 15 -82.74 -3.28 101.53
C ASN A 15 -82.13 -3.97 102.79
N ASP A 16 -81.14 -3.39 103.47
CA ASP A 16 -80.36 -4.11 104.50
C ASP A 16 -80.65 -3.71 105.98
N GLU A 17 -81.58 -2.79 106.26
CA GLU A 17 -82.05 -2.51 107.64
C GLU A 17 -83.49 -2.98 107.90
N HIS A 18 -83.65 -4.31 107.98
CA HIS A 18 -84.90 -5.05 108.29
C HIS A 18 -85.98 -4.94 107.17
N GLY A 19 -86.68 -6.04 106.86
CA GLY A 19 -87.49 -6.13 105.63
C GLY A 19 -88.94 -6.61 105.81
N GLU A 20 -89.74 -6.47 104.74
CA GLU A 20 -90.99 -7.17 104.37
C GLU A 20 -91.43 -6.71 102.93
N ASP A 21 -92.48 -7.28 102.31
CA ASP A 21 -92.68 -7.37 100.84
C ASP A 21 -93.52 -6.28 100.11
N GLY A 22 -93.23 -6.02 98.80
CA GLY A 22 -94.28 -6.00 97.73
C GLY A 22 -94.44 -4.84 96.70
N GLN A 23 -94.78 -5.23 95.44
CA GLN A 23 -95.49 -4.52 94.32
C GLN A 23 -94.74 -3.80 93.16
N GLU A 24 -95.20 -4.05 91.91
CA GLU A 24 -94.80 -3.41 90.62
C GLU A 24 -95.87 -3.66 89.49
N THR A 25 -95.62 -3.20 88.23
CA THR A 25 -96.33 -3.43 86.91
C THR A 25 -97.39 -2.42 86.38
N ALA A 26 -97.04 -1.60 85.36
CA ALA A 26 -97.99 -0.76 84.59
C ALA A 26 -97.54 -0.14 83.21
N GLY A 27 -96.30 -0.35 82.73
CA GLY A 27 -95.63 0.67 81.89
C GLY A 27 -95.57 0.53 80.34
N GLU A 28 -95.93 -0.61 79.74
CA GLU A 28 -95.26 -1.03 78.47
C GLU A 28 -95.86 -0.52 77.15
N ALA A 29 -97.13 -0.10 77.09
CA ALA A 29 -97.83 0.07 75.81
C ALA A 29 -97.42 1.30 74.96
N ALA A 30 -96.90 2.37 75.57
CA ALA A 30 -96.60 3.64 74.88
C ALA A 30 -95.29 3.63 74.07
N VAL A 31 -94.64 2.47 73.94
CA VAL A 31 -93.24 2.36 73.54
C VAL A 31 -93.07 2.19 72.02
N SER A 32 -94.01 1.55 71.31
CA SER A 32 -93.78 1.07 69.93
C SER A 32 -93.84 2.16 68.84
N GLU A 33 -94.80 3.09 68.91
CA GLU A 33 -95.04 4.08 67.83
C GLU A 33 -93.89 5.11 67.71
N LEU A 34 -93.04 5.20 68.75
CA LEU A 34 -91.82 6.02 68.78
C LEU A 34 -90.63 5.43 67.99
N PHE A 35 -90.67 4.17 67.52
CA PHE A 35 -89.50 3.56 66.86
C PHE A 35 -89.36 3.90 65.37
N ASP A 36 -90.45 3.93 64.60
CA ASP A 36 -90.36 4.06 63.14
C ASP A 36 -89.93 5.46 62.68
N HIS A 37 -90.48 6.53 63.30
CA HIS A 37 -90.12 7.91 62.93
C HIS A 37 -88.62 8.23 63.10
N PHE A 38 -87.93 7.52 64.00
CA PHE A 38 -86.50 7.70 64.22
C PHE A 38 -85.63 6.95 63.19
N LYS A 39 -86.14 5.89 62.55
CA LYS A 39 -85.38 5.07 61.59
C LYS A 39 -84.92 5.89 60.37
N ASP A 40 -85.86 6.52 59.66
CA ASP A 40 -85.57 7.23 58.40
C ASP A 40 -84.66 8.45 58.63
N ARG A 41 -84.90 9.18 59.73
CA ARG A 41 -84.06 10.33 60.13
C ARG A 41 -82.64 9.94 60.50
N ILE A 42 -82.43 8.69 60.91
CA ILE A 42 -81.09 8.14 61.19
C ILE A 42 -80.42 7.65 59.90
N ALA A 43 -81.15 7.11 58.93
CA ALA A 43 -80.61 6.78 57.61
C ALA A 43 -80.03 8.02 56.90
N GLU A 44 -80.81 9.11 56.82
CA GLU A 44 -80.36 10.38 56.23
C GLU A 44 -79.17 10.99 56.99
N ALA A 45 -79.21 10.94 58.34
CA ALA A 45 -78.12 11.44 59.16
C ALA A 45 -76.81 10.63 59.03
N VAL A 46 -76.89 9.30 58.91
CA VAL A 46 -75.71 8.44 58.70
C VAL A 46 -75.15 8.62 57.28
N LEU A 47 -76.00 8.71 56.25
CA LEU A 47 -75.53 9.03 54.90
C LEU A 47 -74.80 10.39 54.87
N SER A 48 -75.39 11.43 55.46
CA SER A 48 -74.72 12.74 55.58
C SER A 48 -73.44 12.69 56.42
N ALA A 49 -73.39 11.88 57.48
CA ALA A 49 -72.19 11.75 58.31
C ALA A 49 -71.06 11.02 57.58
N THR A 50 -71.36 9.97 56.82
CA THR A 50 -70.39 9.21 56.02
C THR A 50 -69.86 10.03 54.84
N THR A 51 -70.73 10.70 54.06
CA THR A 51 -70.28 11.58 52.95
C THR A 51 -69.44 12.75 53.46
N THR A 52 -69.84 13.43 54.54
CA THR A 52 -69.01 14.48 55.14
C THR A 52 -67.70 13.91 55.71
N SER A 53 -67.67 12.70 56.28
CA SER A 53 -66.44 12.10 56.80
C SER A 53 -65.47 11.74 55.68
N LEU A 54 -65.96 11.18 54.57
CA LEU A 54 -65.16 10.89 53.37
C LEU A 54 -64.69 12.17 52.66
N ALA A 55 -65.54 13.20 52.57
CA ALA A 55 -65.16 14.51 52.04
C ALA A 55 -64.09 15.20 52.90
N CYS A 56 -64.19 15.10 54.23
CA CYS A 56 -63.15 15.56 55.16
C CYS A 56 -61.84 14.78 54.99
N LEU A 57 -61.89 13.45 54.82
CA LEU A 57 -60.70 12.63 54.58
C LEU A 57 -60.05 12.99 53.24
N ALA A 58 -60.82 13.09 52.15
CA ALA A 58 -60.34 13.50 50.83
C ALA A 58 -59.72 14.91 50.85
N CYS A 59 -60.37 15.86 51.52
CA CYS A 59 -59.82 17.20 51.72
C CYS A 59 -58.50 17.17 52.52
N ALA A 60 -58.41 16.33 53.56
CA ALA A 60 -57.21 16.17 54.37
C ALA A 60 -56.07 15.43 53.63
N CYS A 61 -56.37 14.57 52.67
CA CYS A 61 -55.41 13.98 51.74
C CYS A 61 -55.01 14.92 50.59
N GLY A 62 -55.60 16.11 50.49
CA GLY A 62 -55.28 17.11 49.47
C GLY A 62 -56.05 16.96 48.14
N CYS A 63 -57.00 16.03 48.05
CA CYS A 63 -57.85 15.84 46.88
C CYS A 63 -58.75 17.07 46.64
N THR A 64 -59.08 17.38 45.37
CA THR A 64 -59.90 18.55 45.03
C THR A 64 -61.01 18.23 44.03
N GLY A 65 -62.27 18.28 44.48
CA GLY A 65 -63.48 18.15 43.67
C GLY A 65 -64.60 19.08 44.16
N GLU A 66 -65.70 19.20 43.40
CA GLU A 66 -66.85 20.02 43.85
C GLU A 66 -67.62 19.35 44.99
N VAL A 67 -67.78 18.02 44.94
CA VAL A 67 -68.39 17.19 46.01
C VAL A 67 -67.70 17.41 47.36
N ILE A 68 -66.36 17.44 47.38
CA ILE A 68 -65.58 17.72 48.60
C ILE A 68 -65.97 19.09 49.18
N ARG A 69 -66.06 20.13 48.33
CA ARG A 69 -66.36 21.51 48.77
C ARG A 69 -67.77 21.72 49.28
N THR A 70 -68.75 20.93 48.80
CA THR A 70 -70.14 21.03 49.28
C THR A 70 -70.34 20.41 50.66
N PHE A 71 -69.53 19.42 51.05
CA PHE A 71 -69.71 18.67 52.29
C PHE A 71 -68.70 18.99 53.41
N THR A 72 -67.72 19.87 53.18
CA THR A 72 -66.77 20.36 54.23
C THR A 72 -67.11 21.79 54.72
N PRO A 73 -67.30 22.01 56.04
CA PRO A 73 -67.54 23.36 56.58
C PRO A 73 -66.26 24.20 56.61
N SER A 74 -66.38 25.49 56.25
CA SER A 74 -65.23 26.41 56.13
C SER A 74 -65.25 27.54 57.18
N SER A 75 -64.31 27.47 58.14
CA SER A 75 -64.05 28.50 59.16
C SER A 75 -62.67 29.13 58.94
N SER A 76 -62.60 30.33 58.37
CA SER A 76 -62.58 31.62 59.09
C SER A 76 -61.32 31.81 59.94
N GLN A 77 -60.29 32.42 59.37
CA GLN A 77 -59.95 33.86 59.56
C GLN A 77 -59.22 34.16 60.87
N ASP A 78 -57.95 34.56 60.75
CA ASP A 78 -57.24 35.33 61.78
C ASP A 78 -56.87 36.73 61.24
N ARG A 79 -56.63 37.71 62.11
CA ARG A 79 -56.63 39.16 61.78
C ARG A 79 -55.28 39.87 61.99
N GLY A 80 -54.64 40.21 60.87
CA GLY A 80 -53.81 41.42 60.73
C GLY A 80 -52.34 41.36 61.23
N SER A 81 -51.53 42.40 61.05
CA SER A 81 -51.72 43.61 60.19
C SER A 81 -50.47 44.52 60.14
N TYR A 82 -49.96 44.81 58.93
CA TYR A 82 -49.00 45.90 58.58
C TYR A 82 -47.61 45.84 59.27
N SER A 83 -46.54 46.56 58.87
CA SER A 83 -46.29 47.58 57.83
C SER A 83 -44.84 47.43 57.29
N SER A 84 -44.62 47.10 56.01
CA SER A 84 -44.21 48.01 54.91
C SER A 84 -42.89 48.81 55.06
N SER A 85 -42.01 48.68 54.07
CA SER A 85 -40.71 49.37 53.88
C SER A 85 -40.81 50.88 53.58
N PRO A 86 -39.66 51.56 53.36
CA PRO A 86 -39.41 52.02 51.98
C PRO A 86 -37.95 51.92 51.50
N SER A 87 -37.76 51.92 50.17
CA SER A 87 -36.45 52.10 49.48
C SER A 87 -36.15 53.60 49.23
N PRO A 88 -34.96 53.96 48.71
CA PRO A 88 -34.93 54.27 47.27
C PRO A 88 -33.62 53.95 46.49
N ARG A 89 -33.85 53.46 45.25
CA ARG A 89 -33.28 53.78 43.91
C ARG A 89 -31.90 54.50 43.69
N PRO A 90 -31.31 54.37 42.47
CA PRO A 90 -29.87 54.18 42.30
C PRO A 90 -29.12 55.33 41.60
N PHE A 91 -27.82 55.13 41.33
CA PHE A 91 -27.04 55.88 40.34
C PHE A 91 -26.20 54.96 39.43
N SER A 92 -25.77 55.52 38.30
CA SER A 92 -25.12 54.85 37.16
C SER A 92 -23.58 54.98 37.16
N ALA A 93 -22.91 54.03 36.49
CA ALA A 93 -21.57 54.21 35.94
C ALA A 93 -21.47 53.48 34.59
N ASP A 94 -20.73 54.06 33.64
CA ASP A 94 -20.73 53.66 32.23
C ASP A 94 -19.64 52.65 31.86
N ARG A 95 -19.75 52.13 30.63
CA ARG A 95 -18.69 51.39 29.95
C ARG A 95 -17.49 52.30 29.70
N GLU A 96 -16.30 51.71 29.69
CA GLU A 96 -15.34 52.02 28.62
C GLU A 96 -14.58 50.77 28.19
N SER A 97 -14.17 50.73 26.92
CA SER A 97 -13.55 49.55 26.30
C SER A 97 -12.48 49.95 25.29
N THR A 98 -11.26 49.47 25.49
CA THR A 98 -10.19 49.50 24.46
C THR A 98 -9.61 48.10 24.29
N SER A 99 -9.09 47.81 23.09
CA SER A 99 -8.98 46.43 22.57
C SER A 99 -7.72 46.18 21.74
N SER A 100 -7.33 44.90 21.60
CA SER A 100 -6.35 44.36 20.63
C SER A 100 -4.87 44.69 20.93
N ARG A 101 -3.82 44.03 20.39
CA ARG A 101 -3.64 43.05 19.28
C ARG A 101 -2.25 42.35 19.46
N MET A 102 -1.93 41.08 19.12
CA MET A 102 -2.71 39.92 18.63
C MET A 102 -1.88 38.60 18.63
N SER A 103 -2.55 37.46 18.88
CA SER A 103 -2.42 36.12 18.21
C SER A 103 -1.13 35.26 18.17
N SER A 104 -1.40 33.94 18.20
CA SER A 104 -0.68 32.78 17.61
C SER A 104 0.37 32.01 18.43
N ALA A 105 0.53 30.68 18.30
CA ALA A 105 -0.41 29.59 17.92
C ALA A 105 0.22 28.18 18.14
N HIS A 106 -0.54 27.22 18.70
CA HIS A 106 -0.29 25.75 18.69
C HIS A 106 1.03 25.25 19.36
N SER A 107 1.21 24.00 19.81
CA SER A 107 0.34 22.86 20.25
C SER A 107 1.28 21.83 20.96
N THR A 108 0.88 20.77 21.68
CA THR A 108 -0.41 20.05 21.81
C THR A 108 -0.45 19.32 23.17
N GLY A 109 -1.62 18.98 23.70
CA GLY A 109 -1.78 18.05 24.83
C GLY A 109 -3.25 17.73 25.12
N GLN A 110 -3.64 16.46 25.09
CA GLN A 110 -5.03 16.02 25.30
C GLN A 110 -5.19 15.42 26.71
N HIS A 111 -5.90 16.12 27.59
CA HIS A 111 -6.67 15.51 28.67
C HIS A 111 -8.04 16.19 28.71
N SER A 112 -9.10 15.40 28.89
CA SER A 112 -10.48 15.89 28.84
C SER A 112 -10.85 16.57 30.16
N PRO A 113 -11.26 17.86 30.15
CA PRO A 113 -11.91 18.44 31.32
C PRO A 113 -13.31 17.82 31.48
N MET A 114 -13.73 17.57 32.72
CA MET A 114 -15.16 17.40 33.01
C MET A 114 -15.93 18.67 32.63
N PRO A 115 -17.22 18.57 32.29
CA PRO A 115 -18.01 19.73 31.91
C PRO A 115 -18.29 20.63 33.13
N ASP A 116 -17.69 21.82 33.15
CA ASP A 116 -18.05 22.92 34.05
C ASP A 116 -19.55 23.27 33.89
N TRP A 117 -20.40 22.73 34.76
CA TRP A 117 -21.79 23.18 34.82
C TRP A 117 -21.86 24.49 35.63
N PRO A 118 -22.32 25.61 35.04
CA PRO A 118 -22.26 26.90 35.70
C PRO A 118 -23.17 26.94 36.94
N VAL A 119 -22.57 27.25 38.09
CA VAL A 119 -23.20 27.38 39.42
C VAL A 119 -24.42 28.31 39.43
N THR A 120 -24.53 29.20 38.44
CA THR A 120 -25.64 30.14 38.20
C THR A 120 -27.04 29.51 38.17
N GLN A 121 -27.19 28.19 38.00
CA GLN A 121 -28.50 27.53 38.08
C GLN A 121 -28.99 27.18 39.51
N MET A 122 -28.11 27.07 40.51
CA MET A 122 -28.55 26.78 41.89
C MET A 122 -29.29 27.97 42.54
N ALA A 123 -29.14 29.19 42.01
CA ALA A 123 -29.85 30.38 42.49
C ALA A 123 -31.38 30.32 42.29
N ASN A 124 -31.89 29.41 41.44
CA ASN A 124 -33.32 29.29 41.15
C ASN A 124 -34.07 28.30 42.07
N LEU A 125 -33.47 27.87 43.19
CA LEU A 125 -34.13 27.00 44.19
C LEU A 125 -35.39 27.59 44.86
N SER A 126 -35.74 28.85 44.57
CA SER A 126 -36.90 29.55 45.14
C SER A 126 -37.83 30.24 44.11
N ALA A 127 -37.71 29.94 42.81
CA ALA A 127 -38.47 30.63 41.75
C ALA A 127 -39.29 29.68 40.86
N ASP A 128 -40.49 30.14 40.49
CA ASP A 128 -41.35 29.64 39.40
C ASP A 128 -41.73 28.14 39.39
N ILE A 129 -42.38 27.70 40.47
CA ILE A 129 -43.56 26.82 40.34
C ILE A 129 -44.76 27.60 40.92
N PRO A 130 -45.89 27.73 40.20
CA PRO A 130 -47.02 28.54 40.67
C PRO A 130 -47.70 27.87 41.86
N GLN A 131 -47.39 28.38 43.06
CA GLN A 131 -48.17 28.09 44.27
C GLN A 131 -49.58 28.65 44.13
N LYS A 132 -50.49 27.88 43.52
CA LYS A 132 -51.90 27.93 43.89
C LYS A 132 -51.95 27.74 45.41
N SER A 133 -52.53 28.70 46.11
CA SER A 133 -52.56 28.71 47.58
C SER A 133 -53.43 27.57 48.11
N LEU A 134 -52.82 26.40 48.32
CA LEU A 134 -53.36 25.35 49.16
C LEU A 134 -53.48 25.94 50.57
N VAL A 135 -54.73 26.02 51.02
CA VAL A 135 -55.10 26.65 52.29
C VAL A 135 -54.43 25.90 53.43
N GLN A 136 -53.95 26.61 54.45
CA GLN A 136 -53.52 25.99 55.71
C GLN A 136 -54.73 25.50 56.53
N GLY A 137 -55.51 24.60 55.94
CA GLY A 137 -56.36 23.65 56.64
C GLY A 137 -55.55 22.38 56.91
N THR A 138 -55.85 21.68 58.00
CA THR A 138 -55.09 20.53 58.50
C THR A 138 -55.17 19.32 57.55
N CYS A 139 -54.26 19.27 56.57
CA CYS A 139 -53.99 18.08 55.78
C CYS A 139 -53.26 17.03 56.63
N ILE A 140 -53.55 15.75 56.41
CA ILE A 140 -52.78 14.64 56.97
C ILE A 140 -51.44 14.63 56.24
N GLN A 141 -50.34 14.77 57.00
CA GLN A 141 -48.98 14.69 56.47
C GLN A 141 -48.34 13.38 56.89
N PHE A 142 -48.13 12.48 55.93
CA PHE A 142 -47.37 11.25 56.14
C PHE A 142 -45.88 11.58 56.11
N GLU A 143 -45.19 11.38 57.23
CA GLU A 143 -43.75 11.62 57.32
C GLU A 143 -42.98 10.49 56.62
N LEU A 144 -42.18 10.88 55.63
CA LEU A 144 -41.39 9.99 54.79
C LEU A 144 -39.90 10.27 55.00
N THR A 145 -39.15 9.27 55.47
CA THR A 145 -37.72 9.43 55.74
C THR A 145 -36.92 9.16 54.47
N VAL A 146 -36.17 10.15 53.99
CA VAL A 146 -35.21 9.98 52.90
C VAL A 146 -33.91 9.40 53.47
N LYS A 147 -33.59 8.16 53.09
CA LYS A 147 -32.45 7.38 53.61
C LYS A 147 -31.50 6.96 52.50
N PHE A 148 -30.30 6.58 52.91
CA PHE A 148 -29.27 6.01 52.06
C PHE A 148 -29.36 4.47 52.03
N SER A 149 -29.51 3.90 50.84
CA SER A 149 -29.41 2.46 50.59
C SER A 149 -28.50 2.24 49.37
N ILE A 150 -27.19 2.31 49.63
CA ILE A 150 -26.10 2.32 48.62
C ILE A 150 -26.38 1.28 47.51
N PRO A 151 -26.40 1.69 46.22
CA PRO A 151 -25.95 2.96 45.66
C PRO A 151 -27.03 4.06 45.58
N ASN A 152 -28.25 3.82 46.07
CA ASN A 152 -29.43 4.64 45.80
C ASN A 152 -29.93 5.41 47.03
N VAL A 153 -30.69 6.48 46.76
CA VAL A 153 -31.51 7.18 47.75
C VAL A 153 -32.89 6.52 47.75
N VAL A 154 -33.42 6.18 48.92
CA VAL A 154 -34.68 5.45 49.10
C VAL A 154 -35.54 6.16 50.13
N VAL A 155 -36.86 6.03 50.02
CA VAL A 155 -37.82 6.64 50.94
C VAL A 155 -38.52 5.55 51.75
N GLU A 156 -38.58 5.73 53.07
CA GLU A 156 -39.24 4.82 54.00
C GLU A 156 -40.30 5.54 54.85
N PRO A 157 -41.54 5.02 54.95
CA PRO A 157 -42.12 3.91 54.16
C PRO A 157 -42.22 4.21 52.66
N THR A 158 -42.58 3.23 51.82
CA THR A 158 -42.85 3.49 50.39
C THR A 158 -44.20 4.16 50.20
N LEU A 159 -44.39 4.80 49.04
CA LEU A 159 -45.64 5.49 48.69
C LEU A 159 -46.85 4.55 48.68
N ASP A 160 -46.66 3.32 48.19
CA ASP A 160 -47.68 2.25 48.16
C ASP A 160 -48.23 1.93 49.56
N VAL A 161 -47.39 1.98 50.60
CA VAL A 161 -47.82 1.74 52.00
C VAL A 161 -48.71 2.88 52.50
N ILE A 162 -48.45 4.12 52.08
CA ILE A 162 -49.32 5.26 52.40
C ILE A 162 -50.65 5.16 51.65
N GLN A 163 -50.63 4.84 50.35
CA GLN A 163 -51.85 4.66 49.56
C GLN A 163 -52.70 3.51 50.11
N THR A 164 -52.07 2.43 50.58
CA THR A 164 -52.75 1.33 51.28
C THR A 164 -53.42 1.83 52.56
N ALA A 165 -52.71 2.56 53.42
CA ALA A 165 -53.26 3.09 54.68
C ALA A 165 -54.43 4.08 54.47
N ILE A 166 -54.37 4.94 53.45
CA ILE A 166 -55.49 5.83 53.07
C ILE A 166 -56.69 4.99 52.59
N THR A 167 -56.44 3.95 51.80
CA THR A 167 -57.49 3.05 51.30
C THR A 167 -58.16 2.26 52.44
N GLU A 168 -57.38 1.75 53.40
CA GLU A 168 -57.89 1.10 54.61
C GLU A 168 -58.75 2.05 55.46
N ALA A 169 -58.28 3.28 55.70
CA ALA A 169 -59.06 4.29 56.43
C ALA A 169 -60.37 4.65 55.72
N THR A 170 -60.34 4.77 54.39
CA THR A 170 -61.52 5.04 53.55
C THR A 170 -62.53 3.88 53.64
N ASN A 171 -62.06 2.64 53.56
CA ASN A 171 -62.90 1.45 53.71
C ASN A 171 -63.47 1.33 55.13
N ALA A 172 -62.70 1.61 56.18
CA ALA A 172 -63.16 1.55 57.57
C ALA A 172 -64.31 2.56 57.86
N ILE A 173 -64.29 3.74 57.26
CA ILE A 173 -65.39 4.72 57.35
C ILE A 173 -66.68 4.18 56.71
N LEU A 174 -66.57 3.42 55.61
CA LEU A 174 -67.71 2.74 54.99
C LEU A 174 -68.20 1.58 55.86
N GLU A 175 -67.31 0.70 56.30
CA GLU A 175 -67.68 -0.49 57.09
C GLU A 175 -68.32 -0.14 58.43
N ALA A 176 -67.97 1.01 59.04
CA ALA A 176 -68.65 1.52 60.24
C ALA A 176 -70.16 1.75 60.06
N SER A 177 -70.67 1.85 58.83
CA SER A 177 -72.11 1.92 58.54
C SER A 177 -72.80 0.55 58.39
N LYS A 178 -72.05 -0.57 58.38
CA LYS A 178 -72.59 -1.95 58.45
C LYS A 178 -73.16 -2.28 59.82
N ASP A 179 -72.46 -1.89 60.87
CA ASP A 179 -72.81 -2.26 62.26
C ASP A 179 -74.08 -1.56 62.79
N ILE A 180 -74.58 -0.55 62.08
CA ILE A 180 -75.76 0.26 62.46
C ILE A 180 -77.06 -0.49 62.11
N SER A 181 -77.34 -1.53 62.87
CA SER A 181 -78.58 -2.32 62.81
C SER A 181 -79.67 -1.72 63.72
N TRP A 182 -80.87 -1.50 63.16
CA TRP A 182 -82.03 -0.99 63.92
C TRP A 182 -82.87 -2.16 64.44
N THR A 183 -83.21 -2.15 65.73
CA THR A 183 -83.85 -3.31 66.39
C THR A 183 -85.35 -3.37 66.12
N GLY A 184 -85.73 -4.11 65.06
CA GLY A 184 -87.12 -4.28 64.64
C GLY A 184 -87.28 -5.11 63.36
N GLU A 185 -86.51 -6.21 63.21
CA GLU A 185 -86.43 -6.97 61.96
C GLU A 185 -87.66 -7.86 61.67
N THR A 186 -88.62 -7.36 60.89
CA THR A 186 -89.48 -8.20 60.03
C THR A 186 -89.81 -7.55 58.68
N ASN A 187 -88.81 -7.01 57.99
CA ASN A 187 -88.62 -7.01 56.52
C ASN A 187 -87.38 -6.18 56.15
N GLY A 188 -86.62 -6.64 55.17
CA GLY A 188 -85.25 -6.16 54.93
C GLY A 188 -85.14 -4.97 53.98
N ASP A 189 -84.25 -4.05 54.35
CA ASP A 189 -83.20 -3.46 53.51
C ASP A 189 -82.12 -2.92 54.46
N SER A 190 -80.84 -3.24 54.23
CA SER A 190 -79.75 -2.85 55.12
C SER A 190 -79.34 -1.40 54.91
N LEU A 191 -79.15 -0.65 56.01
CA LEU A 191 -78.74 0.76 55.99
C LEU A 191 -77.48 0.98 55.12
N PHE A 192 -76.53 0.05 55.24
CA PHE A 192 -75.26 0.03 54.53
C PHE A 192 -75.36 -0.01 53.00
N ASP A 193 -76.30 -0.78 52.45
CA ASP A 193 -76.39 -0.99 51.00
C ASP A 193 -76.90 0.27 50.31
N LEU A 194 -77.85 0.96 50.95
CA LEU A 194 -78.34 2.27 50.51
C LEU A 194 -77.20 3.30 50.51
N ILE A 195 -76.41 3.38 51.58
CA ILE A 195 -75.28 4.31 51.71
C ILE A 195 -74.18 4.01 50.69
N SER A 196 -73.82 2.74 50.51
CA SER A 196 -72.76 2.31 49.58
C SER A 196 -73.16 2.46 48.10
N SER A 197 -74.46 2.60 47.81
CA SER A 197 -74.98 2.87 46.47
C SER A 197 -74.99 4.36 46.09
N ASP A 198 -74.70 5.28 47.01
CA ASP A 198 -74.73 6.71 46.73
C ASP A 198 -73.56 7.16 45.83
N SER A 199 -73.87 7.99 44.83
CA SER A 199 -72.90 8.41 43.81
C SER A 199 -71.78 9.30 44.36
N ASN A 200 -72.03 10.08 45.42
CA ASN A 200 -71.04 10.96 46.04
C ASN A 200 -70.04 10.12 46.85
N VAL A 201 -70.54 9.09 47.55
CA VAL A 201 -69.73 8.13 48.30
C VAL A 201 -68.75 7.40 47.37
N GLN A 202 -69.21 6.96 46.19
CA GLN A 202 -68.38 6.26 45.22
C GLN A 202 -67.34 7.16 44.54
N GLU A 203 -67.67 8.42 44.22
CA GLU A 203 -66.69 9.38 43.68
C GLU A 203 -65.58 9.70 44.70
N LEU A 204 -65.95 9.96 45.96
CA LEU A 204 -65.01 10.24 47.04
C LEU A 204 -64.10 9.05 47.34
N HIS A 205 -64.65 7.83 47.35
CA HIS A 205 -63.87 6.59 47.50
C HIS A 205 -62.81 6.46 46.40
N SER A 206 -63.22 6.64 45.13
CA SER A 206 -62.31 6.56 43.98
C SER A 206 -61.17 7.58 44.05
N GLN A 207 -61.45 8.83 44.43
CA GLN A 207 -60.43 9.90 44.55
C GLN A 207 -59.45 9.63 45.71
N LEU A 208 -59.90 8.96 46.78
CA LEU A 208 -59.04 8.55 47.89
C LEU A 208 -58.13 7.36 47.53
N THR A 209 -58.59 6.43 46.68
CA THR A 209 -57.77 5.29 46.21
C THR A 209 -56.63 5.64 45.25
N THR A 210 -56.55 6.85 44.70
CA THR A 210 -55.45 7.29 43.81
C THR A 210 -54.65 8.49 44.34
N ALA A 211 -54.95 8.93 45.58
CA ALA A 211 -54.52 10.22 46.12
C ALA A 211 -53.00 10.42 46.28
N VAL A 212 -52.21 9.35 46.35
CA VAL A 212 -50.74 9.40 46.52
C VAL A 212 -50.01 9.24 45.19
N ASP A 213 -50.54 8.41 44.29
CA ASP A 213 -49.92 8.12 42.98
C ASP A 213 -49.76 9.40 42.15
N ASP A 214 -50.75 10.30 42.20
CA ASP A 214 -50.73 11.64 41.58
C ASP A 214 -49.54 12.53 42.04
N PHE A 215 -48.92 12.24 43.19
CA PHE A 215 -47.77 12.98 43.73
C PHE A 215 -46.43 12.23 43.63
N ALA A 216 -46.40 10.94 43.28
CA ALA A 216 -45.17 10.16 43.17
C ALA A 216 -44.15 10.80 42.22
N ASP A 217 -44.65 11.25 41.07
CA ASP A 217 -43.91 11.93 40.01
C ASP A 217 -43.26 13.26 40.47
N LEU A 218 -43.74 13.87 41.57
CA LEU A 218 -43.16 15.06 42.19
C LEU A 218 -42.15 14.72 43.31
N VAL A 219 -42.34 13.61 44.01
CA VAL A 219 -41.36 13.06 44.97
C VAL A 219 -40.09 12.64 44.24
N ASP A 220 -40.20 11.91 43.13
CA ASP A 220 -39.03 11.48 42.35
C ASP A 220 -38.22 12.66 41.79
N LYS A 221 -38.88 13.74 41.35
CA LYS A 221 -38.22 14.98 40.94
C LYS A 221 -37.45 15.64 42.10
N ARG A 222 -37.93 15.52 43.35
CA ARG A 222 -37.19 15.96 44.55
C ARG A 222 -36.02 15.05 44.90
N LEU A 223 -36.18 13.73 44.76
CA LEU A 223 -35.09 12.76 44.97
C LEU A 223 -33.97 12.94 43.94
N PHE A 224 -34.31 13.24 42.69
CA PHE A 224 -33.33 13.49 41.61
C PHE A 224 -32.36 14.63 41.94
N HIS A 225 -32.77 15.67 42.67
CA HIS A 225 -31.85 16.76 43.05
C HIS A 225 -30.66 16.30 43.92
N PHE A 226 -30.78 15.19 44.66
CA PHE A 226 -29.65 14.62 45.40
C PHE A 226 -28.61 13.95 44.48
N SER A 227 -28.92 13.71 43.20
CA SER A 227 -27.98 13.14 42.23
C SER A 227 -26.76 14.03 41.96
N TYR A 228 -26.83 15.32 42.28
CA TYR A 228 -25.68 16.23 42.22
C TYR A 228 -24.51 15.75 43.08
N TYR A 229 -24.81 15.15 44.24
CA TYR A 229 -23.80 14.70 45.20
C TYR A 229 -23.25 13.30 44.92
N ASN A 230 -23.72 12.61 43.86
CA ASN A 230 -23.40 11.20 43.53
C ASN A 230 -21.91 10.83 43.69
N PHE A 231 -21.02 11.73 43.29
CA PHE A 231 -19.56 11.52 43.33
C PHE A 231 -19.03 11.19 44.72
N LEU A 232 -19.64 11.73 45.78
CA LEU A 232 -19.22 11.49 47.17
C LEU A 232 -19.25 10.02 47.61
N TRP A 233 -20.01 9.16 46.92
CA TRP A 233 -20.14 7.73 47.26
C TRP A 233 -20.09 6.76 46.07
N LYS A 234 -20.14 7.23 44.83
CA LYS A 234 -20.05 6.40 43.61
C LYS A 234 -18.67 6.36 42.99
N ASP A 235 -17.85 7.39 43.25
CA ASP A 235 -16.50 7.50 42.71
C ASP A 235 -15.50 6.87 43.69
N ASP A 236 -14.41 6.28 43.17
CA ASP A 236 -13.41 5.65 44.02
C ASP A 236 -12.49 6.69 44.68
N MET A 237 -12.80 7.01 45.94
CA MET A 237 -11.97 7.87 46.80
C MET A 237 -10.50 7.41 46.87
N HIS A 238 -10.20 6.12 46.77
CA HIS A 238 -8.82 5.64 46.83
C HIS A 238 -8.10 5.81 45.48
N GLY A 239 -8.73 5.42 44.38
CA GLY A 239 -8.23 5.64 43.02
C GLY A 239 -8.00 7.13 42.72
N ASN A 240 -9.01 7.98 42.93
CA ASN A 240 -8.93 9.42 42.64
C ASN A 240 -7.80 10.10 43.44
N ILE A 241 -7.59 9.72 44.71
CA ILE A 241 -6.51 10.27 45.54
C ILE A 241 -5.14 9.73 45.11
N GLN A 242 -5.04 8.47 44.67
CA GLN A 242 -3.79 7.94 44.13
C GLN A 242 -3.41 8.61 42.81
N GLU A 243 -4.35 8.79 41.87
CA GLU A 243 -4.10 9.52 40.62
C GLU A 243 -3.70 10.98 40.91
N PHE A 244 -4.38 11.64 41.85
CA PHE A 244 -4.01 12.98 42.30
C PHE A 244 -2.59 13.04 42.87
N ILE A 245 -2.18 12.11 43.74
CA ILE A 245 -0.81 12.03 44.28
C ILE A 245 0.23 11.75 43.16
N MET A 246 -0.10 10.88 42.20
CA MET A 246 0.79 10.58 41.06
C MET A 246 1.01 11.78 40.13
N ALA A 247 0.16 12.81 40.17
CA ALA A 247 0.30 14.04 39.41
C ALA A 247 1.22 15.11 40.05
N ASP A 248 1.86 14.80 41.19
CA ASP A 248 2.66 15.72 42.03
C ASP A 248 1.97 17.09 42.28
N PRO A 249 0.82 17.09 42.97
CA PRO A 249 -0.05 18.25 43.06
C PRO A 249 0.53 19.24 44.09
N GLY A 250 1.29 20.22 43.61
CA GLY A 250 1.87 21.26 44.47
C GLY A 250 0.83 21.94 45.39
N GLU A 251 1.27 22.38 46.57
CA GLU A 251 0.44 22.77 47.73
C GLU A 251 -0.83 23.59 47.45
N VAL A 252 -0.80 24.46 46.43
CA VAL A 252 -1.94 25.27 45.99
C VAL A 252 -3.10 24.42 45.45
N ALA A 253 -2.82 23.30 44.80
CA ALA A 253 -3.82 22.35 44.30
C ALA A 253 -4.49 21.60 45.47
N ILE A 254 -3.69 21.01 46.38
CA ILE A 254 -4.20 20.32 47.57
C ILE A 254 -5.07 21.28 48.42
N LYS A 255 -4.63 22.53 48.58
CA LYS A 255 -5.40 23.57 49.27
C LYS A 255 -6.77 23.84 48.62
N ARG A 256 -6.84 23.99 47.29
CA ARG A 256 -8.10 24.23 46.58
C ARG A 256 -9.08 23.07 46.76
N GLU A 257 -8.59 21.84 46.75
CA GLU A 257 -9.42 20.64 46.90
C GLU A 257 -10.02 20.57 48.31
N VAL A 258 -9.23 20.82 49.35
CA VAL A 258 -9.74 20.92 50.73
C VAL A 258 -10.73 22.10 50.89
N GLU A 259 -10.49 23.23 50.23
CA GLU A 259 -11.42 24.37 50.21
C GLU A 259 -12.72 24.05 49.44
N HIS A 260 -12.69 23.18 48.43
CA HIS A 260 -13.88 22.69 47.73
C HIS A 260 -14.77 21.85 48.66
N TYR A 261 -14.23 20.86 49.36
CA TYR A 261 -15.02 20.05 50.31
C TYR A 261 -15.53 20.86 51.50
N LEU A 262 -14.80 21.88 51.97
CA LEU A 262 -15.30 22.83 52.97
C LEU A 262 -16.51 23.65 52.47
N HIS A 263 -16.52 24.05 51.20
CA HIS A 263 -17.69 24.69 50.60
C HIS A 263 -18.85 23.70 50.42
N LEU A 264 -18.56 22.45 50.04
CA LEU A 264 -19.55 21.40 49.87
C LEU A 264 -20.25 21.03 51.20
N GLU A 265 -19.49 20.91 52.31
CA GLU A 265 -20.04 20.73 53.66
C GLU A 265 -21.03 21.84 54.02
N LYS A 266 -20.71 23.11 53.72
CA LYS A 266 -21.62 24.24 53.94
C LYS A 266 -22.89 24.13 53.09
N ASN A 267 -22.78 23.75 51.82
CA ASN A 267 -23.92 23.62 50.92
C ASN A 267 -24.84 22.45 51.32
N ILE A 268 -24.27 21.35 51.85
CA ILE A 268 -25.03 20.24 52.45
C ILE A 268 -25.77 20.71 53.71
N MET A 269 -25.12 21.53 54.56
CA MET A 269 -25.75 22.08 55.78
C MET A 269 -26.93 23.03 55.48
N GLU A 270 -26.97 23.66 54.31
CA GLU A 270 -28.07 24.53 53.85
C GLU A 270 -29.31 23.75 53.35
N ILE A 271 -29.25 22.41 53.22
CA ILE A 271 -30.40 21.57 52.83
C ILE A 271 -31.49 21.62 53.94
N PRO A 272 -32.77 21.89 53.61
CA PRO A 272 -33.84 21.98 54.60
C PRO A 272 -34.32 20.60 55.09
N SER A 273 -34.37 20.43 56.41
CA SER A 273 -34.67 19.17 57.13
C SER A 273 -36.04 18.54 56.86
N LYS A 274 -37.05 19.34 56.50
CA LYS A 274 -38.39 18.87 56.12
C LYS A 274 -38.86 19.57 54.84
N SER A 275 -39.37 18.81 53.88
CA SER A 275 -39.88 19.30 52.60
C SER A 275 -41.28 18.73 52.31
N PRO A 276 -42.37 19.53 52.42
CA PRO A 276 -43.73 19.06 52.16
C PRO A 276 -44.00 18.92 50.65
N VAL A 277 -44.62 17.80 50.27
CA VAL A 277 -44.97 17.42 48.90
C VAL A 277 -46.38 16.80 48.91
N GLY A 278 -47.41 17.64 48.78
CA GLY A 278 -48.81 17.19 48.86
C GLY A 278 -49.16 16.60 50.24
N PRO A 279 -49.75 15.40 50.34
CA PRO A 279 -50.01 14.71 51.62
C PRO A 279 -48.75 14.09 52.26
N VAL A 280 -47.58 14.22 51.63
CA VAL A 280 -46.30 13.65 52.08
C VAL A 280 -45.37 14.73 52.62
N SER A 281 -44.56 14.41 53.62
CA SER A 281 -43.51 15.29 54.15
C SER A 281 -42.16 14.58 54.18
N LEU A 282 -41.25 14.97 53.29
CA LEU A 282 -39.93 14.37 53.15
C LEU A 282 -38.98 14.88 54.25
N PHE A 283 -38.53 13.98 55.12
CA PHE A 283 -37.54 14.24 56.16
C PHE A 283 -36.13 13.89 55.65
N THR A 284 -35.24 14.89 55.60
CA THR A 284 -33.98 14.83 54.86
C THR A 284 -32.72 14.77 55.74
N ASP A 285 -32.85 14.93 57.06
CA ASP A 285 -31.69 14.93 57.96
C ASP A 285 -30.83 13.64 57.87
N PRO A 286 -31.39 12.42 57.71
CA PRO A 286 -30.55 11.22 57.59
C PRO A 286 -29.69 11.17 56.33
N ILE A 287 -30.19 11.64 55.18
CA ILE A 287 -29.37 11.78 53.97
C ILE A 287 -28.37 12.95 54.10
N LYS A 288 -28.76 14.05 54.76
CA LYS A 288 -27.89 15.20 55.04
C LYS A 288 -26.68 14.80 55.90
N ASP A 289 -26.91 14.04 56.98
CA ASP A 289 -25.86 13.50 57.84
C ASP A 289 -24.93 12.53 57.09
N CYS A 290 -25.47 11.65 56.23
CA CYS A 290 -24.67 10.78 55.38
C CYS A 290 -23.78 11.58 54.41
N LEU A 291 -24.35 12.56 53.69
CA LEU A 291 -23.61 13.40 52.75
C LEU A 291 -22.51 14.21 53.45
N LEU A 292 -22.80 14.76 54.64
CA LEU A 292 -21.82 15.46 55.46
C LEU A 292 -20.68 14.52 55.90
N GLY A 293 -21.02 13.29 56.36
CA GLY A 293 -20.06 12.27 56.72
C GLY A 293 -19.14 11.85 55.57
N PHE A 294 -19.67 11.71 54.36
CA PHE A 294 -18.85 11.48 53.16
C PHE A 294 -17.94 12.69 52.89
N SER A 295 -18.46 13.91 52.83
CA SER A 295 -17.68 15.12 52.53
C SER A 295 -16.52 15.34 53.53
N VAL A 296 -16.76 15.12 54.83
CA VAL A 296 -15.72 15.16 55.87
C VAL A 296 -14.65 14.07 55.67
N THR A 297 -15.05 12.89 55.18
CA THR A 297 -14.11 11.80 54.87
C THR A 297 -13.19 12.17 53.70
N TRP A 298 -13.73 12.70 52.60
CA TRP A 298 -12.94 13.22 51.48
C TRP A 298 -12.01 14.36 51.92
N LYS A 299 -12.54 15.36 52.65
CA LYS A 299 -11.77 16.50 53.20
C LYS A 299 -10.58 16.04 54.04
N THR A 300 -10.82 15.15 55.01
CA THR A 300 -9.76 14.67 55.92
C THR A 300 -8.71 13.82 55.20
N LYS A 301 -9.08 13.11 54.12
CA LYS A 301 -8.11 12.40 53.27
C LYS A 301 -7.21 13.35 52.47
N PHE A 302 -7.75 14.35 51.77
CA PHE A 302 -6.92 15.34 51.08
C PHE A 302 -6.05 16.16 52.06
N ALA A 303 -6.56 16.51 53.24
CA ALA A 303 -5.78 17.15 54.28
C ALA A 303 -4.63 16.27 54.82
N SER A 304 -4.80 14.93 54.85
CA SER A 304 -3.74 14.01 55.28
C SER A 304 -2.55 13.96 54.31
N VAL A 305 -2.78 14.13 52.99
CA VAL A 305 -1.68 14.23 52.00
C VAL A 305 -0.81 15.46 52.27
N LEU A 306 -1.42 16.60 52.60
CA LEU A 306 -0.68 17.81 52.98
C LEU A 306 0.08 17.63 54.32
N HIS A 307 -0.44 16.82 55.24
CA HIS A 307 0.23 16.48 56.50
C HIS A 307 1.46 15.59 56.28
N GLU A 308 1.39 14.58 55.42
CA GLU A 308 2.52 13.69 55.14
C GLU A 308 3.72 14.45 54.55
N GLU A 309 3.50 15.37 53.61
CA GLU A 309 4.58 16.21 53.05
C GLU A 309 5.09 17.25 54.07
N ALA A 310 4.21 17.88 54.86
CA ALA A 310 4.63 18.80 55.92
C ALA A 310 5.48 18.09 56.99
N LYS A 311 5.11 16.84 57.34
CA LYS A 311 5.84 15.98 58.25
C LYS A 311 7.20 15.56 57.68
N LYS A 312 7.25 15.08 56.45
CA LYS A 312 8.50 14.70 55.75
C LYS A 312 9.53 15.84 55.75
N ARG A 313 9.08 17.09 55.58
CA ARG A 313 9.95 18.29 55.68
C ARG A 313 10.40 18.58 57.11
N LEU A 314 9.50 18.47 58.10
CA LEU A 314 9.81 18.61 59.53
C LEU A 314 10.85 17.56 59.98
N ASP A 315 10.61 16.29 59.68
CA ASP A 315 11.48 15.17 60.05
C ASP A 315 12.87 15.32 59.40
N SER A 316 12.93 15.76 58.13
CA SER A 316 14.20 16.08 57.44
C SER A 316 14.98 17.22 58.12
N ALA A 317 14.30 18.32 58.48
CA ALA A 317 14.92 19.45 59.17
C ALA A 317 15.42 19.07 60.58
N VAL A 318 14.65 18.27 61.33
CA VAL A 318 15.02 17.73 62.64
C VAL A 318 16.21 16.76 62.52
N ALA A 319 16.21 15.87 61.53
CA ALA A 319 17.31 14.93 61.27
C ALA A 319 18.62 15.66 60.91
N TYR A 320 18.57 16.68 60.05
CA TYR A 320 19.72 17.53 59.74
C TYR A 320 20.27 18.20 61.00
N ARG A 321 19.42 18.91 61.75
CA ARG A 321 19.76 19.58 63.03
C ARG A 321 20.42 18.61 64.02
N SER A 322 19.90 17.41 64.17
CA SER A 322 20.45 16.38 65.06
C SER A 322 21.77 15.79 64.56
N SER A 323 21.92 15.58 63.26
CA SER A 323 23.18 15.13 62.63
C SER A 323 24.30 16.16 62.83
N VAL A 324 24.02 17.44 62.54
CA VAL A 324 24.92 18.56 62.80
C VAL A 324 25.31 18.62 64.28
N GLN A 325 24.33 18.59 65.19
CA GLN A 325 24.62 18.67 66.63
C GLN A 325 25.44 17.47 67.12
N SER A 326 25.28 16.29 66.51
CA SER A 326 26.11 15.12 66.82
C SER A 326 27.53 15.24 66.27
N ARG A 327 27.72 15.81 65.06
CA ARG A 327 29.05 16.05 64.46
C ARG A 327 29.84 17.11 65.25
N LEU A 328 29.20 18.20 65.67
CA LEU A 328 29.82 19.25 66.50
C LEU A 328 30.27 18.76 67.89
N LYS A 329 29.65 17.69 68.42
CA LYS A 329 29.99 17.11 69.74
C LYS A 329 31.13 16.07 69.70
N GLN A 330 31.76 15.84 68.54
CA GLN A 330 32.88 14.91 68.40
C GLN A 330 34.21 15.64 68.68
N ASP A 331 35.04 15.05 69.56
CA ASP A 331 36.37 15.57 69.86
C ASP A 331 37.30 15.46 68.63
N VAL A 332 38.01 16.54 68.33
CA VAL A 332 38.84 16.66 67.12
C VAL A 332 40.30 16.36 67.46
N GLN A 333 40.81 15.27 66.89
CA GLN A 333 42.17 14.76 67.12
C GLN A 333 43.02 14.64 65.84
N THR A 334 42.41 14.45 64.66
CA THR A 334 43.12 14.38 63.37
C THR A 334 42.89 15.60 62.49
N LEU A 335 43.77 15.83 61.51
CA LEU A 335 43.61 16.91 60.52
C LEU A 335 42.38 16.69 59.61
N ASP A 336 41.98 15.44 59.36
CA ASP A 336 40.79 15.12 58.56
C ASP A 336 39.50 15.42 59.33
N GLN A 337 39.48 15.12 60.64
CA GLN A 337 38.40 15.52 61.55
C GLN A 337 38.31 17.05 61.64
N LEU A 338 39.46 17.72 61.81
CA LEU A 338 39.56 19.17 61.83
C LEU A 338 38.97 19.79 60.54
N ASN A 339 39.40 19.30 59.38
CA ASN A 339 38.86 19.72 58.07
C ASN A 339 37.34 19.51 57.97
N SER A 340 36.86 18.35 58.43
CA SER A 340 35.43 17.97 58.40
C SER A 340 34.56 18.79 59.35
N THR A 341 35.10 19.21 60.50
CA THR A 341 34.42 20.12 61.43
C THR A 341 34.48 21.57 60.99
N LEU A 342 35.59 22.03 60.38
CA LEU A 342 35.71 23.40 59.89
C LEU A 342 34.81 23.65 58.67
N HIS A 343 34.71 22.68 57.75
CA HIS A 343 33.72 22.74 56.68
C HIS A 343 32.29 22.70 57.21
N LEU A 344 32.00 22.00 58.31
CA LEU A 344 30.68 22.06 58.97
C LEU A 344 30.39 23.43 59.60
N LEU A 345 31.40 24.09 60.18
CA LEU A 345 31.24 25.44 60.72
C LEU A 345 31.00 26.49 59.61
N GLU A 346 31.59 26.28 58.43
CA GLU A 346 31.32 27.08 57.22
C GLU A 346 29.92 26.79 56.65
N GLU A 347 29.55 25.51 56.52
CA GLU A 347 28.20 25.05 56.15
C GLU A 347 27.13 25.70 57.05
N LEU A 348 27.37 25.77 58.36
CA LEU A 348 26.44 26.36 59.32
C LEU A 348 26.28 27.88 59.21
N ARG A 349 27.37 28.60 58.96
CA ARG A 349 27.36 30.06 58.71
C ARG A 349 26.56 30.41 57.45
N ASP A 350 26.69 29.60 56.41
CA ASP A 350 25.98 29.84 55.16
C ASP A 350 24.51 29.37 55.25
N MET A 351 24.24 28.31 56.04
CA MET A 351 22.88 27.89 56.41
C MET A 351 22.16 28.89 57.33
N GLU A 352 22.86 29.64 58.19
CA GLU A 352 22.25 30.68 59.06
C GLU A 352 21.48 31.72 58.24
N ASN A 353 21.98 32.05 57.05
CA ASN A 353 21.37 33.02 56.13
C ASN A 353 20.20 32.44 55.29
N THR A 354 19.96 31.12 55.35
CA THR A 354 18.97 30.43 54.48
C THR A 354 17.97 29.55 55.23
N ILE A 355 18.19 29.28 56.53
CA ILE A 355 17.33 28.43 57.36
C ILE A 355 15.87 28.90 57.44
N ASP A 356 15.62 30.20 57.33
CA ASP A 356 14.26 30.77 57.27
C ASP A 356 13.47 30.26 56.05
N GLY A 357 14.12 30.07 54.90
CA GLY A 357 13.52 29.49 53.71
C GLY A 357 13.13 28.01 53.88
N VAL A 358 13.67 27.32 54.89
CA VAL A 358 13.33 25.92 55.23
C VAL A 358 12.25 25.87 56.32
N TYR A 359 12.34 26.73 57.34
CA TYR A 359 11.39 26.71 58.48
C TYR A 359 10.07 27.41 58.16
N GLN A 360 10.06 28.54 57.46
CA GLN A 360 8.83 29.31 57.20
C GLN A 360 7.77 28.50 56.41
N PRO A 361 8.11 27.69 55.39
CA PRO A 361 7.13 26.82 54.74
C PRO A 361 6.52 25.78 55.70
N ILE A 362 7.33 25.17 56.57
CA ILE A 362 6.86 24.18 57.56
C ILE A 362 5.90 24.84 58.55
N GLU A 363 6.26 26.01 59.08
CA GLU A 363 5.40 26.81 59.97
C GLU A 363 4.06 27.16 59.30
N ALA A 364 4.06 27.52 58.00
CA ALA A 364 2.87 27.83 57.23
C ALA A 364 1.98 26.59 56.95
N MET A 365 2.56 25.45 56.59
CA MET A 365 1.82 24.20 56.36
C MET A 365 1.12 23.73 57.63
N TYR A 366 1.83 23.70 58.78
CA TYR A 366 1.23 23.32 60.07
C TYR A 366 0.19 24.32 60.58
N ALA A 367 0.27 25.60 60.19
CA ALA A 367 -0.80 26.56 60.43
C ALA A 367 -2.07 26.23 59.60
N LYS A 368 -1.92 25.89 58.32
CA LYS A 368 -3.06 25.53 57.44
C LYS A 368 -3.70 24.20 57.80
N LEU A 369 -2.93 23.19 58.19
CA LEU A 369 -3.48 21.91 58.67
C LEU A 369 -4.36 22.08 59.94
N ARG A 370 -4.08 23.11 60.75
CA ARG A 370 -4.90 23.49 61.92
C ARG A 370 -6.19 24.20 61.52
N GLU A 371 -6.16 25.00 60.46
CA GLU A 371 -7.33 25.67 59.87
C GLU A 371 -8.31 24.66 59.22
N PHE A 372 -7.80 23.53 58.75
CA PHE A 372 -8.59 22.40 58.23
C PHE A 372 -9.08 21.42 59.32
N GLU A 373 -8.95 21.77 60.60
CA GLU A 373 -9.37 20.98 61.77
C GLU A 373 -8.76 19.56 61.87
N LEU A 374 -7.62 19.30 61.21
CA LEU A 374 -6.97 18.00 61.23
C LEU A 374 -6.35 17.71 62.61
N ARG A 375 -6.52 16.47 63.11
CA ARG A 375 -6.00 16.04 64.42
C ARG A 375 -4.51 15.71 64.35
N LEU A 376 -3.68 16.74 64.52
CA LEU A 376 -2.21 16.62 64.48
C LEU A 376 -1.61 16.06 65.79
N PRO A 377 -0.52 15.26 65.72
CA PRO A 377 0.25 14.82 66.88
C PRO A 377 0.87 15.99 67.67
N ARG A 378 0.82 15.93 69.01
CA ARG A 378 1.38 16.98 69.88
C ARG A 378 2.87 17.20 69.69
N THR A 379 3.63 16.12 69.53
CA THR A 379 5.09 16.12 69.33
C THR A 379 5.51 16.95 68.10
N GLU A 380 4.74 16.88 67.02
CA GLU A 380 5.02 17.61 65.78
C GLU A 380 4.73 19.10 65.96
N VAL A 381 3.61 19.44 66.61
CA VAL A 381 3.25 20.83 66.94
C VAL A 381 4.26 21.47 67.92
N GLU A 382 4.73 20.70 68.90
CA GLU A 382 5.75 21.12 69.87
C GLU A 382 7.13 21.33 69.21
N GLU A 383 7.57 20.41 68.34
CA GLU A 383 8.81 20.59 67.56
C GLU A 383 8.76 21.81 66.64
N VAL A 384 7.69 21.99 65.85
CA VAL A 384 7.50 23.15 64.96
C VAL A 384 7.59 24.45 65.73
N ALA A 385 6.89 24.56 66.86
CA ALA A 385 6.90 25.76 67.71
C ALA A 385 8.27 26.10 68.33
N SER A 386 9.24 25.18 68.26
CA SER A 386 10.57 25.32 68.87
C SER A 386 11.75 25.04 67.90
N LEU A 387 11.49 24.98 66.59
CA LEU A 387 12.51 24.84 65.54
C LEU A 387 13.60 25.91 65.64
N ARG A 388 13.17 27.18 65.72
CA ARG A 388 14.03 28.37 65.78
C ARG A 388 14.90 28.38 67.04
N GLN A 389 14.34 28.04 68.19
CA GLN A 389 15.08 27.98 69.46
C GLN A 389 16.19 26.93 69.41
N ARG A 390 15.88 25.69 69.00
CA ARG A 390 16.89 24.62 68.92
C ARG A 390 17.94 24.87 67.82
N TRP A 391 17.67 25.70 66.83
CA TRP A 391 18.69 26.15 65.87
C TRP A 391 19.71 27.09 66.53
N ILE A 392 19.24 28.06 67.32
CA ILE A 392 20.11 28.97 68.10
C ILE A 392 21.00 28.17 69.08
N GLU A 393 20.47 27.12 69.70
CA GLU A 393 21.26 26.20 70.54
C GLU A 393 22.36 25.47 69.76
N VAL A 394 22.15 25.13 68.49
CA VAL A 394 23.16 24.51 67.62
C VAL A 394 24.21 25.53 67.17
N LEU A 395 23.81 26.76 66.82
CA LEU A 395 24.75 27.85 66.50
C LEU A 395 25.62 28.22 67.69
N GLY A 396 25.07 28.24 68.91
CA GLY A 396 25.85 28.45 70.14
C GLY A 396 26.90 27.37 70.39
N LEU A 397 26.57 26.09 70.12
CA LEU A 397 27.53 24.99 70.18
C LEU A 397 28.60 25.10 69.08
N ALA A 398 28.21 25.49 67.87
CA ALA A 398 29.13 25.71 66.75
C ALA A 398 30.15 26.81 67.08
N GLU A 399 29.70 27.92 67.68
CA GLU A 399 30.56 29.03 68.11
C GLU A 399 31.56 28.60 69.19
N CYS A 400 31.14 27.80 70.19
CA CYS A 400 32.06 27.25 71.19
C CYS A 400 33.14 26.35 70.57
N VAL A 401 32.77 25.46 69.64
CA VAL A 401 33.73 24.59 68.92
C VAL A 401 34.68 25.41 68.04
N ARG A 402 34.17 26.46 67.38
CA ARG A 402 34.97 27.41 66.60
C ARG A 402 36.01 28.13 67.47
N GLU A 403 35.66 28.50 68.69
CA GLU A 403 36.57 29.12 69.67
C GLU A 403 37.68 28.15 70.10
N GLU A 404 37.34 26.92 70.52
CA GLU A 404 38.31 25.91 70.98
C GLU A 404 39.33 25.55 69.89
N LEU A 405 38.87 25.26 68.67
CA LEU A 405 39.73 24.81 67.58
C LEU A 405 40.66 25.92 67.07
N LEU A 406 40.18 27.18 66.99
CA LEU A 406 40.94 28.30 66.42
C LEU A 406 41.78 29.08 67.44
N LYS A 407 41.45 29.04 68.73
CA LYS A 407 42.22 29.71 69.79
C LYS A 407 43.10 28.75 70.59
N GLU A 408 42.56 27.62 71.05
CA GLU A 408 43.24 26.76 72.03
C GLU A 408 44.08 25.68 71.36
N ARG A 409 43.50 24.90 70.43
CA ARG A 409 44.19 23.77 69.80
C ARG A 409 45.03 24.13 68.56
N ARG A 410 44.83 25.33 67.99
CA ARG A 410 45.45 25.80 66.73
C ARG A 410 46.96 25.50 66.61
N GLY A 411 47.75 25.85 67.63
CA GLY A 411 49.21 25.72 67.59
C GLY A 411 49.72 24.26 67.52
N ALA A 412 48.92 23.28 67.95
CA ALA A 412 49.24 21.87 67.80
C ALA A 412 48.93 21.38 66.37
N PHE A 413 47.81 21.82 65.79
CA PHE A 413 47.43 21.46 64.43
C PHE A 413 48.34 22.08 63.35
N GLU A 414 48.84 23.30 63.55
CA GLU A 414 49.84 23.91 62.65
C GLU A 414 51.17 23.11 62.63
N GLN A 415 51.59 22.55 63.77
CA GLN A 415 52.79 21.70 63.87
C GLN A 415 52.57 20.32 63.22
N GLU A 416 51.42 19.69 63.45
CA GLU A 416 51.09 18.40 62.83
C GLU A 416 50.92 18.54 61.30
N LEU A 417 50.38 19.66 60.83
CA LEU A 417 50.26 19.97 59.39
C LEU A 417 51.63 20.05 58.70
N ASP A 418 52.59 20.81 59.26
CA ASP A 418 53.95 20.91 58.72
C ASP A 418 54.66 19.55 58.71
N LYS A 419 54.49 18.75 59.78
CA LYS A 419 54.96 17.37 59.86
C LYS A 419 54.36 16.48 58.77
N GLN A 420 53.04 16.51 58.56
CA GLN A 420 52.39 15.70 57.53
C GLN A 420 52.72 16.15 56.11
N ILE A 421 52.83 17.46 55.84
CA ILE A 421 53.28 17.97 54.53
C ILE A 421 54.71 17.48 54.22
N LYS A 422 55.60 17.45 55.21
CA LYS A 422 56.97 16.93 55.05
C LYS A 422 57.00 15.44 54.76
N THR A 423 56.23 14.63 55.49
CA THR A 423 56.11 13.19 55.24
C THR A 423 55.49 12.89 53.87
N PHE A 424 54.41 13.60 53.51
CA PHE A 424 53.68 13.40 52.26
C PHE A 424 54.52 13.67 51.00
N VAL A 425 55.49 14.60 51.03
CA VAL A 425 56.47 14.76 49.93
C VAL A 425 57.28 13.47 49.71
N VAL A 426 57.71 12.79 50.78
CA VAL A 426 58.48 11.55 50.68
C VAL A 426 57.60 10.41 50.17
N GLU A 427 56.37 10.31 50.68
CA GLU A 427 55.37 9.33 50.21
C GLU A 427 55.07 9.47 48.71
N VAL A 428 54.85 10.70 48.22
CA VAL A 428 54.58 10.97 46.79
C VAL A 428 55.76 10.58 45.89
N ILE A 429 57.00 10.82 46.33
CA ILE A 429 58.20 10.41 45.58
C ILE A 429 58.34 8.89 45.57
N GLN A 430 58.03 8.21 46.69
CA GLN A 430 58.01 6.74 46.75
C GLN A 430 56.92 6.15 45.85
N PHE A 431 55.72 6.75 45.84
CA PHE A 431 54.61 6.37 44.98
C PHE A 431 54.98 6.50 43.48
N ARG A 432 55.63 7.59 43.08
CA ARG A 432 56.12 7.76 41.70
C ARG A 432 57.13 6.67 41.32
N ASN A 433 58.14 6.44 42.16
CA ASN A 433 59.15 5.39 41.91
C ASN A 433 58.52 3.98 41.83
N ALA A 434 57.46 3.70 42.60
CA ALA A 434 56.71 2.45 42.51
C ALA A 434 55.90 2.36 41.21
N PHE A 435 55.27 3.45 40.78
CA PHE A 435 54.53 3.52 39.51
C PHE A 435 55.47 3.30 38.30
N ASP A 436 56.63 3.96 38.26
CA ASP A 436 57.61 3.80 37.18
C ASP A 436 58.25 2.39 37.11
N THR A 437 58.20 1.60 38.19
CA THR A 437 58.83 0.26 38.26
C THR A 437 57.84 -0.92 38.27
N GLN A 438 56.58 -0.70 38.66
CA GLN A 438 55.57 -1.75 38.83
C GLN A 438 54.24 -1.44 38.14
N GLY A 439 54.08 -0.22 37.61
CA GLY A 439 52.83 0.27 37.02
C GLY A 439 52.41 -0.42 35.71
N PRO A 440 51.22 -0.07 35.20
CA PRO A 440 50.60 -0.70 34.03
C PRO A 440 51.23 -0.32 32.68
N ALA A 441 52.24 0.56 32.67
CA ALA A 441 53.01 0.94 31.49
C ALA A 441 54.29 0.10 31.29
N VAL A 442 54.62 -0.80 32.21
CA VAL A 442 55.83 -1.65 32.13
C VAL A 442 55.68 -2.67 30.98
N PRO A 443 56.66 -2.78 30.05
CA PRO A 443 56.53 -3.60 28.85
C PRO A 443 56.48 -5.10 29.15
N GLY A 444 55.71 -5.84 28.34
CA GLY A 444 55.60 -7.30 28.40
C GLY A 444 54.52 -7.86 29.34
N ILE A 445 53.75 -7.01 30.01
CA ILE A 445 52.64 -7.42 30.89
C ILE A 445 51.38 -7.75 30.05
N GLN A 446 50.61 -8.76 30.48
CA GLN A 446 49.34 -9.10 29.84
C GLN A 446 48.27 -8.03 30.11
N PRO A 447 47.42 -7.64 29.14
CA PRO A 447 46.48 -6.53 29.32
C PRO A 447 45.55 -6.65 30.54
N ALA A 448 45.10 -7.87 30.89
CA ALA A 448 44.27 -8.09 32.07
C ALA A 448 45.03 -7.82 33.40
N GLU A 449 46.31 -8.18 33.47
CA GLU A 449 47.18 -7.88 34.62
C GLU A 449 47.53 -6.40 34.67
N ALA A 450 47.74 -5.77 33.50
CA ALA A 450 47.96 -4.33 33.41
C ALA A 450 46.74 -3.54 33.92
N VAL A 451 45.50 -3.96 33.64
CA VAL A 451 44.33 -3.26 34.22
C VAL A 451 44.17 -3.52 35.72
N SER A 452 44.55 -4.69 36.24
CA SER A 452 44.60 -4.91 37.70
C SER A 452 45.56 -3.90 38.34
N ARG A 453 46.79 -3.82 37.84
CA ARG A 453 47.80 -2.85 38.30
C ARG A 453 47.32 -1.40 38.14
N LEU A 454 46.63 -1.07 37.05
CA LEU A 454 46.01 0.24 36.85
C LEU A 454 45.04 0.56 38.00
N HIS A 455 44.12 -0.35 38.33
CA HIS A 455 43.16 -0.13 39.41
C HIS A 455 43.83 -0.02 40.79
N ASP A 456 44.86 -0.83 41.07
CA ASP A 456 45.67 -0.73 42.29
C ASP A 456 46.32 0.66 42.41
N PHE A 457 46.96 1.14 41.34
CA PHE A 457 47.58 2.48 41.30
C PHE A 457 46.56 3.62 41.26
N GLN A 458 45.37 3.45 40.68
CA GLN A 458 44.26 4.40 40.73
C GLN A 458 43.69 4.54 42.15
N TYR A 459 43.52 3.42 42.87
CA TYR A 459 43.10 3.43 44.26
C TYR A 459 44.13 4.15 45.14
N LEU A 460 45.41 3.79 45.03
CA LEU A 460 46.49 4.48 45.74
C LEU A 460 46.55 5.98 45.38
N PHE A 461 46.43 6.34 44.11
CA PHE A 461 46.35 7.74 43.68
C PHE A 461 45.16 8.47 44.32
N SER A 462 43.98 7.85 44.42
CA SER A 462 42.82 8.47 45.06
C SER A 462 43.05 8.75 46.56
N VAL A 463 43.74 7.85 47.26
CA VAL A 463 44.13 8.04 48.68
C VAL A 463 45.15 9.18 48.82
N TYR A 464 46.18 9.23 47.96
CA TYR A 464 47.13 10.34 47.95
C TYR A 464 46.49 11.67 47.53
N ALA A 465 45.54 11.67 46.59
CA ALA A 465 44.80 12.86 46.17
C ALA A 465 43.87 13.40 47.27
N ALA A 466 43.14 12.54 47.98
CA ALA A 466 42.30 12.94 49.11
C ALA A 466 43.14 13.52 50.28
N LYS A 467 44.30 12.92 50.56
CA LYS A 467 45.27 13.45 51.54
C LYS A 467 45.87 14.78 51.08
N CYS A 468 46.21 14.93 49.79
CA CYS A 468 46.65 16.19 49.19
C CYS A 468 45.57 17.29 49.31
N GLN A 469 44.31 16.95 49.01
CA GLN A 469 43.19 17.89 49.09
C GLN A 469 42.96 18.37 50.52
N THR A 470 43.00 17.47 51.50
CA THR A 470 42.82 17.79 52.92
C THR A 470 43.98 18.60 53.49
N LEU A 471 45.24 18.25 53.17
CA LEU A 471 46.40 19.07 53.53
C LEU A 471 46.30 20.48 52.92
N ASN A 472 45.77 20.61 51.70
CA ASN A 472 45.59 21.90 51.03
C ASN A 472 44.43 22.73 51.60
N SER A 473 43.28 22.13 51.95
CA SER A 473 42.16 22.88 52.58
C SER A 473 42.52 23.36 53.98
N VAL A 474 43.15 22.50 54.81
CA VAL A 474 43.65 22.88 56.14
C VAL A 474 44.75 23.95 56.03
N SER A 475 45.65 23.87 55.03
CA SER A 475 46.64 24.93 54.76
C SER A 475 45.98 26.27 54.41
N LYS A 476 45.00 26.28 53.49
CA LYS A 476 44.25 27.50 53.12
C LYS A 476 43.61 28.15 54.34
N LEU A 477 42.99 27.36 55.22
CA LEU A 477 42.27 27.85 56.38
C LEU A 477 43.20 28.48 57.42
N PHE A 478 44.39 27.92 57.65
CA PHE A 478 45.43 28.55 58.46
C PHE A 478 46.17 29.71 57.75
N SER A 479 45.77 30.06 56.53
CA SER A 479 46.44 31.07 55.66
C SER A 479 47.88 30.71 55.28
N ILE A 480 48.21 29.41 55.30
CA ILE A 480 49.51 28.86 54.93
C ILE A 480 49.53 28.61 53.41
N PRO A 481 50.56 29.06 52.66
CA PRO A 481 50.63 28.89 51.22
C PRO A 481 50.72 27.41 50.82
N CYS A 482 49.75 26.96 50.02
CA CYS A 482 49.65 25.59 49.52
C CYS A 482 50.93 25.16 48.77
N ARG A 483 51.51 24.02 49.16
CA ARG A 483 52.59 23.36 48.41
C ARG A 483 52.00 22.56 47.25
N ARG A 484 52.62 22.64 46.06
CA ARG A 484 52.30 21.80 44.90
C ARG A 484 53.12 20.51 44.91
N PHE A 485 52.59 19.45 44.32
CA PHE A 485 53.17 18.10 44.35
C PHE A 485 53.31 17.54 42.92
N PRO A 486 54.26 18.07 42.11
CA PRO A 486 54.28 17.86 40.65
C PRO A 486 54.43 16.39 40.23
N GLU A 487 55.01 15.52 41.06
CA GLU A 487 55.11 14.09 40.76
C GLU A 487 53.79 13.34 40.98
N LEU A 488 52.91 13.84 41.86
CA LEU A 488 51.54 13.35 41.98
C LEU A 488 50.71 13.83 40.78
N ASP A 489 50.83 15.11 40.43
CA ASP A 489 50.11 15.74 39.31
C ASP A 489 50.39 15.01 37.97
N LYS A 490 51.66 14.74 37.64
CA LYS A 490 52.06 13.94 36.46
C LYS A 490 51.48 12.52 36.48
N THR A 491 51.50 11.87 37.64
CA THR A 491 51.03 10.47 37.77
C THR A 491 49.51 10.40 37.61
N GLY A 492 48.79 11.47 37.97
CA GLY A 492 47.37 11.65 37.64
C GLY A 492 47.12 11.73 36.13
N GLU A 493 47.83 12.61 35.41
CA GLU A 493 47.72 12.71 33.94
C GLU A 493 47.98 11.35 33.26
N GLU A 494 49.03 10.64 33.67
CA GLU A 494 49.40 9.36 33.08
C GLU A 494 48.40 8.24 33.42
N LEU A 495 47.89 8.19 34.66
CA LEU A 495 46.85 7.23 35.06
C LEU A 495 45.52 7.46 34.32
N GLU A 496 45.12 8.71 34.06
CA GLU A 496 43.92 9.01 33.28
C GLU A 496 44.06 8.52 31.83
N LEU A 497 45.20 8.84 31.20
CA LEU A 497 45.53 8.39 29.84
C LEU A 497 45.61 6.86 29.73
N LEU A 498 46.27 6.19 30.68
CA LEU A 498 46.29 4.73 30.80
C LEU A 498 44.88 4.14 30.94
N SER A 499 44.01 4.78 31.72
CA SER A 499 42.64 4.31 31.94
C SER A 499 41.79 4.37 30.68
N GLN A 500 41.99 5.38 29.83
CA GLN A 500 41.32 5.49 28.54
C GLN A 500 41.79 4.36 27.59
N LEU A 501 43.10 4.16 27.46
CA LEU A 501 43.68 3.11 26.61
C LEU A 501 43.28 1.69 27.06
N TYR A 502 43.49 1.36 28.34
CA TYR A 502 43.21 0.02 28.85
C TYR A 502 41.70 -0.27 29.01
N GLY A 503 40.87 0.76 29.24
CA GLY A 503 39.42 0.64 29.17
C GLY A 503 38.94 0.24 27.77
N LEU A 504 39.46 0.89 26.72
CA LEU A 504 39.19 0.51 25.33
C LEU A 504 39.74 -0.90 25.00
N PHE A 505 40.94 -1.23 25.50
CA PHE A 505 41.50 -2.58 25.34
C PHE A 505 40.59 -3.65 25.98
N GLN A 506 40.03 -3.39 27.18
CA GLN A 506 39.07 -4.29 27.82
C GLN A 506 37.73 -4.42 27.06
N LYS A 507 37.17 -3.32 26.54
CA LYS A 507 36.00 -3.39 25.63
C LYS A 507 36.28 -4.37 24.49
N PHE A 508 37.43 -4.22 23.85
CA PHE A 508 37.85 -5.05 22.72
C PHE A 508 38.12 -6.52 23.11
N ILE A 509 38.75 -6.81 24.27
CA ILE A 509 38.92 -8.19 24.76
C ILE A 509 37.56 -8.85 25.04
N HIS A 510 36.62 -8.12 25.66
CA HIS A 510 35.29 -8.66 25.92
C HIS A 510 34.53 -8.94 24.62
N PHE A 511 34.65 -8.04 23.64
CA PHE A 511 34.15 -8.24 22.28
C PHE A 511 34.77 -9.47 21.60
N ASP A 512 36.11 -9.59 21.55
CA ASP A 512 36.83 -10.71 20.94
C ASP A 512 36.40 -12.05 21.56
N SER A 513 36.30 -12.12 22.90
CA SER A 513 35.83 -13.31 23.60
C SER A 513 34.36 -13.64 23.30
N ARG A 514 33.45 -12.65 23.26
CA ARG A 514 32.04 -12.82 22.85
C ARG A 514 31.95 -13.31 21.41
N PHE A 515 32.65 -12.67 20.48
CA PHE A 515 32.58 -12.89 19.04
C PHE A 515 33.27 -14.20 18.62
N ARG A 516 34.32 -14.65 19.30
CA ARG A 516 34.90 -15.98 19.09
C ARG A 516 33.95 -17.11 19.51
N ASN A 517 33.16 -16.88 20.56
CA ASN A 517 32.29 -17.90 21.15
C ASN A 517 30.91 -18.05 20.48
N THR A 518 30.48 -17.09 19.65
CA THR A 518 29.22 -17.19 18.91
C THR A 518 29.27 -18.29 17.84
N LEU A 519 28.13 -18.97 17.68
CA LEU A 519 27.91 -19.92 16.58
C LEU A 519 27.78 -19.17 15.25
N TRP A 520 28.36 -19.72 14.19
CA TRP A 520 28.33 -19.13 12.85
C TRP A 520 26.90 -18.88 12.34
N ALA A 521 25.96 -19.78 12.65
CA ALA A 521 24.55 -19.64 12.30
C ALA A 521 23.82 -18.48 13.03
N HIS A 522 24.45 -17.87 14.02
CA HIS A 522 23.94 -16.72 14.80
C HIS A 522 24.93 -15.54 14.80
N ALA A 523 25.88 -15.53 13.86
CA ALA A 523 26.87 -14.46 13.72
C ALA A 523 26.27 -13.25 12.97
N ASP A 524 25.90 -12.21 13.70
CA ASP A 524 25.69 -10.88 13.11
C ASP A 524 27.06 -10.24 12.81
N LEU A 525 27.45 -10.31 11.53
CA LEU A 525 28.70 -9.73 11.04
C LEU A 525 28.61 -8.23 10.74
N GLU A 526 27.41 -7.63 10.74
CA GLU A 526 27.21 -6.22 10.41
C GLU A 526 27.24 -5.37 11.68
N SER A 527 26.52 -5.79 12.73
CA SER A 527 26.66 -5.19 14.07
C SER A 527 28.08 -5.38 14.61
N ALA A 528 28.68 -6.56 14.43
CA ALA A 528 30.03 -6.83 14.92
C ALA A 528 31.12 -6.02 14.19
N ALA A 529 30.96 -5.74 12.89
CA ALA A 529 31.87 -4.85 12.17
C ALA A 529 31.74 -3.41 12.68
N ALA A 530 30.52 -2.91 12.87
CA ALA A 530 30.27 -1.57 13.40
C ALA A 530 30.78 -1.38 14.85
N GLU A 531 30.67 -2.40 15.71
CA GLU A 531 31.28 -2.40 17.05
C GLU A 531 32.82 -2.20 16.97
N VAL A 532 33.50 -2.86 16.02
CA VAL A 532 34.96 -2.76 15.84
C VAL A 532 35.40 -1.48 15.12
N GLU A 533 34.63 -0.98 14.14
CA GLU A 533 34.86 0.34 13.54
C GLU A 533 34.75 1.45 14.60
N GLY A 534 33.78 1.35 15.52
CA GLY A 534 33.68 2.23 16.69
C GLY A 534 34.92 2.15 17.61
N PHE A 535 35.41 0.96 17.92
CA PHE A 535 36.65 0.81 18.71
C PHE A 535 37.90 1.34 17.98
N TRP A 536 37.94 1.25 16.64
CA TRP A 536 39.02 1.80 15.83
C TRP A 536 39.02 3.34 15.84
N ASP A 537 37.85 3.97 15.69
CA ASP A 537 37.72 5.42 15.77
C ASP A 537 37.98 5.94 17.20
N GLU A 538 37.49 5.26 18.25
CA GLU A 538 37.91 5.52 19.64
C GLU A 538 39.44 5.43 19.79
N CYS A 539 40.08 4.40 19.22
CA CYS A 539 41.53 4.22 19.26
C CYS A 539 42.28 5.34 18.52
N LEU A 540 41.81 5.77 17.35
CA LEU A 540 42.42 6.87 16.61
C LEU A 540 42.24 8.23 17.31
N ALA A 541 41.13 8.44 18.01
CA ALA A 541 40.85 9.65 18.78
C ALA A 541 41.72 9.81 20.05
N LEU A 542 42.37 8.74 20.54
CA LEU A 542 43.22 8.80 21.73
C LEU A 542 44.34 9.87 21.61
N PRO A 543 44.65 10.60 22.71
CA PRO A 543 45.71 11.61 22.74
C PRO A 543 47.08 11.12 22.25
N GLY A 544 47.84 12.02 21.60
CA GLY A 544 49.13 11.69 20.98
C GLY A 544 50.15 11.01 21.92
N LYS A 545 50.20 11.42 23.20
CA LYS A 545 51.08 10.82 24.23
C LYS A 545 50.92 9.29 24.38
N LEU A 546 49.74 8.74 24.05
CA LEU A 546 49.45 7.30 24.15
C LEU A 546 50.00 6.48 22.96
N LYS A 547 50.33 7.14 21.85
CA LYS A 547 50.64 6.47 20.58
C LYS A 547 52.08 5.95 20.51
N ASP A 548 52.91 6.39 21.45
CA ASP A 548 54.28 5.95 21.66
C ASP A 548 54.38 4.67 22.54
N TRP A 549 53.24 4.10 22.98
CA TRP A 549 53.21 2.93 23.88
C TRP A 549 52.91 1.62 23.14
N ASP A 550 53.58 0.53 23.55
CA ASP A 550 53.44 -0.80 22.96
C ASP A 550 51.99 -1.31 23.00
N ALA A 551 51.27 -1.08 24.11
CA ALA A 551 49.88 -1.49 24.28
C ALA A 551 48.91 -0.83 23.29
N TYR A 552 49.17 0.42 22.90
CA TYR A 552 48.41 1.10 21.84
C TYR A 552 48.69 0.46 20.47
N SER A 553 49.96 0.13 20.20
CA SER A 553 50.35 -0.52 18.94
C SER A 553 49.76 -1.94 18.81
N ASP A 554 49.76 -2.72 19.89
CA ASP A 554 49.11 -4.04 19.93
C ASP A 554 47.59 -3.95 19.71
N LEU A 555 46.90 -3.06 20.44
CA LEU A 555 45.46 -2.83 20.26
C LEU A 555 45.12 -2.45 18.82
N LYS A 556 45.84 -1.48 18.26
CA LYS A 556 45.66 -1.01 16.89
C LYS A 556 45.87 -2.14 15.87
N ASN A 557 46.92 -2.94 16.02
CA ASN A 557 47.21 -4.05 15.10
C ASN A 557 46.10 -5.13 15.16
N ARG A 558 45.56 -5.43 16.35
CA ARG A 558 44.44 -6.37 16.51
C ARG A 558 43.14 -5.84 15.90
N LEU A 559 42.81 -4.57 16.12
CA LEU A 559 41.64 -3.93 15.52
C LEU A 559 41.73 -3.92 13.98
N GLN A 560 42.89 -3.54 13.42
CA GLN A 560 43.12 -3.59 11.98
C GLN A 560 42.97 -5.02 11.42
N THR A 561 43.50 -6.03 12.12
CA THR A 561 43.35 -7.44 11.74
C THR A 561 41.87 -7.84 11.63
N TYR A 562 41.01 -7.40 12.56
CA TYR A 562 39.57 -7.64 12.48
C TYR A 562 38.91 -6.91 11.30
N LEU A 563 39.23 -5.64 11.08
CA LEU A 563 38.71 -4.85 9.94
C LEU A 563 39.08 -5.49 8.58
N GLU A 564 40.24 -6.13 8.47
CA GLU A 564 40.65 -6.86 7.26
C GLU A 564 39.95 -8.23 7.10
N VAL A 565 39.47 -8.83 8.20
CA VAL A 565 38.76 -10.12 8.26
C VAL A 565 37.26 -10.00 7.98
N PHE A 566 36.57 -8.96 8.49
CA PHE A 566 35.11 -8.82 8.31
C PHE A 566 34.64 -8.90 6.84
N PRO A 567 35.32 -8.27 5.85
CA PRO A 567 34.98 -8.43 4.44
C PRO A 567 35.09 -9.87 3.91
N LEU A 568 35.92 -10.72 4.51
CA LEU A 568 36.05 -12.13 4.16
C LEU A 568 34.96 -12.96 4.82
N LEU A 569 34.65 -12.71 6.11
CA LEU A 569 33.54 -13.36 6.79
C LEU A 569 32.21 -13.03 6.11
N ARG A 570 31.97 -11.78 5.69
CA ARG A 570 30.75 -11.35 4.99
C ARG A 570 30.60 -11.97 3.58
N LYS A 571 31.72 -12.31 2.92
CA LYS A 571 31.72 -13.12 1.68
C LYS A 571 31.42 -14.59 2.01
N LEU A 572 32.05 -15.14 3.04
CA LEU A 572 31.85 -16.53 3.52
C LEU A 572 30.43 -16.80 4.06
N SER A 573 29.72 -15.77 4.51
CA SER A 573 28.33 -15.86 4.99
C SER A 573 27.27 -15.74 3.89
N SER A 574 27.66 -15.70 2.60
CA SER A 574 26.68 -15.63 1.52
C SER A 574 25.87 -16.93 1.40
N LYS A 575 24.60 -16.84 1.01
CA LYS A 575 23.70 -18.00 0.82
C LYS A 575 24.09 -18.90 -0.35
N GLU A 576 25.11 -18.48 -1.11
CA GLU A 576 25.69 -19.17 -2.27
C GLU A 576 26.66 -20.26 -1.80
N ILE A 577 27.21 -20.10 -0.59
CA ILE A 577 28.21 -21.00 -0.02
C ILE A 577 27.53 -22.22 0.62
N ARG A 578 28.06 -23.40 0.26
CA ARG A 578 27.52 -24.72 0.56
C ARG A 578 28.64 -25.61 1.07
N ASN A 579 28.31 -26.80 1.58
CA ASN A 579 29.29 -27.72 2.18
C ASN A 579 30.48 -28.03 1.25
N ARG A 580 30.28 -28.09 -0.08
CA ARG A 580 31.37 -28.23 -1.07
C ARG A 580 32.36 -27.05 -1.07
N HIS A 581 31.87 -25.83 -0.91
CA HIS A 581 32.70 -24.61 -0.85
C HIS A 581 33.44 -24.53 0.49
N TRP A 582 32.82 -24.95 1.59
CA TRP A 582 33.50 -25.09 2.88
C TRP A 582 34.63 -26.13 2.85
N LEU A 583 34.44 -27.28 2.18
CA LEU A 583 35.51 -28.27 1.99
C LEU A 583 36.69 -27.73 1.16
N GLN A 584 36.43 -26.86 0.17
CA GLN A 584 37.48 -26.16 -0.57
C GLN A 584 38.24 -25.16 0.31
N VAL A 585 37.54 -24.40 1.18
CA VAL A 585 38.18 -23.51 2.16
C VAL A 585 39.04 -24.29 3.15
N MET A 586 38.56 -25.44 3.66
CA MET A 586 39.34 -26.35 4.51
C MET A 586 40.60 -26.87 3.80
N GLN A 587 40.49 -27.24 2.52
CA GLN A 587 41.62 -27.70 1.71
C GLN A 587 42.68 -26.60 1.50
N VAL A 588 42.26 -25.39 1.10
CA VAL A 588 43.13 -24.21 0.91
C VAL A 588 43.86 -23.82 2.20
N THR A 589 43.12 -23.74 3.30
CA THR A 589 43.64 -23.30 4.60
C THR A 589 44.33 -24.42 5.41
N HIS A 590 44.39 -25.63 4.85
CA HIS A 590 44.93 -26.84 5.48
C HIS A 590 44.33 -27.14 6.87
N SER A 591 43.06 -26.75 7.08
CA SER A 591 42.35 -26.81 8.35
C SER A 591 41.25 -27.86 8.35
N SER A 592 40.83 -28.32 9.53
CA SER A 592 39.70 -29.25 9.66
C SER A 592 38.81 -28.88 10.84
N PHE A 593 37.55 -28.57 10.55
CA PHE A 593 36.52 -28.23 11.53
C PHE A 593 35.19 -28.87 11.12
N GLN A 594 34.31 -29.10 12.10
CA GLN A 594 32.97 -29.65 11.86
C GLN A 594 32.03 -28.56 11.35
N LEU A 595 31.30 -28.85 10.27
CA LEU A 595 30.35 -27.94 9.63
C LEU A 595 28.92 -28.03 10.20
N GLU A 596 28.75 -28.73 11.33
CA GLU A 596 27.47 -28.84 12.02
C GLU A 596 27.10 -27.50 12.67
N ALA A 597 25.92 -26.96 12.36
CA ALA A 597 25.49 -25.62 12.78
C ALA A 597 25.50 -25.39 14.30
N ASN A 598 25.38 -26.46 15.09
CA ASN A 598 25.38 -26.44 16.56
C ASN A 598 26.81 -26.44 17.17
N ILE A 599 27.84 -26.71 16.36
CA ILE A 599 29.24 -26.84 16.78
C ILE A 599 30.12 -25.77 16.14
N PHE A 600 29.80 -25.35 14.91
CA PHE A 600 30.62 -24.42 14.13
C PHE A 600 30.59 -23.00 14.73
N ARG A 601 31.69 -22.62 15.38
CA ARG A 601 31.91 -21.30 16.02
C ARG A 601 32.82 -20.40 15.20
N LEU A 602 32.68 -19.10 15.40
CA LEU A 602 33.54 -18.07 14.80
C LEU A 602 35.02 -18.22 15.19
N SER A 603 35.35 -18.71 16.39
CA SER A 603 36.71 -19.09 16.79
C SER A 603 37.41 -19.92 15.71
N ASN A 604 36.71 -20.93 15.17
CA ASN A 604 37.27 -21.88 14.23
C ASN A 604 37.64 -21.22 12.89
N LEU A 605 37.03 -20.09 12.53
CA LEU A 605 37.38 -19.30 11.34
C LEU A 605 38.46 -18.25 11.62
N LEU A 606 38.43 -17.64 12.80
CA LEU A 606 39.40 -16.61 13.19
C LEU A 606 40.80 -17.20 13.40
N ASP A 607 40.88 -18.38 14.03
CA ASP A 607 42.15 -19.05 14.34
C ASP A 607 42.83 -19.70 13.12
N ILE A 608 42.13 -19.80 11.99
CA ILE A 608 42.68 -20.23 10.69
C ILE A 608 43.55 -19.13 10.04
N GLY A 609 43.40 -17.86 10.42
CA GLY A 609 44.18 -16.78 9.84
C GLY A 609 43.79 -16.43 8.40
N LEU A 610 42.48 -16.34 8.12
CA LEU A 610 41.87 -16.12 6.78
C LEU A 610 42.52 -15.03 5.91
N ILE A 611 43.16 -14.01 6.51
CA ILE A 611 43.90 -12.96 5.78
C ILE A 611 45.00 -13.58 4.89
N GLN A 612 45.72 -14.60 5.37
CA GLN A 612 46.85 -15.20 4.66
C GLN A 612 46.40 -15.85 3.33
N TYR A 613 45.22 -16.46 3.33
CA TYR A 613 44.62 -17.14 2.18
C TYR A 613 43.56 -16.30 1.46
N LYS A 614 43.54 -14.97 1.71
CA LYS A 614 42.49 -14.03 1.24
C LYS A 614 42.15 -14.19 -0.24
N VAL A 615 43.14 -14.26 -1.12
CA VAL A 615 42.92 -14.33 -2.57
C VAL A 615 42.19 -15.62 -2.95
N GLU A 616 42.59 -16.76 -2.38
CA GLU A 616 42.04 -18.08 -2.69
C GLU A 616 40.63 -18.24 -2.12
N VAL A 617 40.40 -17.77 -0.89
CA VAL A 617 39.06 -17.70 -0.28
C VAL A 617 38.13 -16.81 -1.10
N GLU A 618 38.61 -15.66 -1.60
CA GLU A 618 37.80 -14.80 -2.47
C GLU A 618 37.47 -15.41 -3.84
N GLU A 619 38.36 -16.22 -4.43
CA GLU A 619 38.03 -16.95 -5.66
C GLU A 619 37.02 -18.09 -5.41
N ILE A 620 37.09 -18.78 -4.26
CA ILE A 620 36.05 -19.76 -3.86
C ILE A 620 34.69 -19.07 -3.72
N CYS A 621 34.62 -17.92 -3.05
CA CYS A 621 33.38 -17.15 -2.90
C CYS A 621 32.82 -16.74 -4.27
N LYS A 622 33.64 -16.19 -5.18
CA LYS A 622 33.22 -15.84 -6.55
C LYS A 622 32.76 -17.07 -7.34
N GLY A 623 33.41 -18.22 -7.14
CA GLY A 623 33.01 -19.49 -7.71
C GLY A 623 31.61 -19.90 -7.27
N ALA A 624 31.32 -19.80 -5.96
CA ALA A 624 30.01 -20.08 -5.39
C ALA A 624 28.90 -19.15 -5.95
N SER A 625 29.17 -17.84 -6.06
CA SER A 625 28.22 -16.90 -6.68
C SER A 625 27.92 -17.26 -8.14
N ARG A 626 28.96 -17.56 -8.93
CA ARG A 626 28.80 -17.97 -10.34
C ARG A 626 28.14 -19.33 -10.51
N GLU A 627 28.35 -20.26 -9.58
CA GLU A 627 27.66 -21.55 -9.55
C GLU A 627 26.15 -21.35 -9.32
N LEU A 628 25.77 -20.45 -8.39
CA LEU A 628 24.36 -20.13 -8.15
C LEU A 628 23.71 -19.40 -9.35
N GLU A 629 24.42 -18.49 -10.03
CA GLU A 629 23.93 -17.88 -11.27
C GLU A 629 23.62 -18.92 -12.35
N LEU A 630 24.42 -19.99 -12.45
CA LEU A 630 24.21 -21.09 -13.39
C LEU A 630 23.05 -21.98 -12.95
N GLU A 631 22.91 -22.28 -11.66
CA GLU A 631 21.81 -23.07 -11.11
C GLU A 631 20.44 -22.41 -11.32
N VAL A 632 20.34 -21.09 -11.09
CA VAL A 632 19.10 -20.34 -11.31
C VAL A 632 18.71 -20.36 -12.78
N LYS A 633 19.66 -20.17 -13.69
CA LYS A 633 19.41 -20.30 -15.14
C LYS A 633 18.99 -21.71 -15.54
N MET A 634 19.70 -22.73 -15.03
CA MET A 634 19.39 -24.14 -15.29
C MET A 634 17.95 -24.47 -14.91
N ARG A 635 17.54 -24.05 -13.71
CA ARG A 635 16.18 -24.28 -13.20
C ARG A 635 15.13 -23.52 -14.00
N MET A 636 15.38 -22.26 -14.37
CA MET A 636 14.46 -21.50 -15.22
C MET A 636 14.25 -22.18 -16.58
N THR A 637 15.31 -22.72 -17.20
CA THR A 637 15.22 -23.49 -18.45
C THR A 637 14.44 -24.80 -18.25
N GLU A 638 14.67 -25.54 -17.16
CA GLU A 638 13.89 -26.74 -16.85
C GLU A 638 12.40 -26.42 -16.61
N GLU A 639 12.09 -25.42 -15.79
CA GLU A 639 10.72 -24.96 -15.52
C GLU A 639 10.02 -24.53 -16.82
N GLU A 640 10.65 -23.67 -17.63
CA GLU A 640 10.09 -23.21 -18.90
C GLU A 640 9.78 -24.38 -19.86
N TRP A 641 10.76 -25.25 -20.14
CA TRP A 641 10.58 -26.34 -21.11
C TRP A 641 9.70 -27.48 -20.60
N THR A 642 9.55 -27.67 -19.29
CA THR A 642 8.54 -28.61 -18.76
C THR A 642 7.11 -28.11 -18.93
N GLU A 643 6.88 -26.79 -19.02
CA GLU A 643 5.55 -26.22 -19.26
C GLU A 643 5.19 -25.99 -20.74
N GLN A 644 6.16 -26.00 -21.68
CA GLN A 644 5.89 -25.75 -23.10
C GLN A 644 4.95 -26.78 -23.76
N VAL A 645 4.00 -26.27 -24.54
CA VAL A 645 2.90 -27.03 -25.18
C VAL A 645 2.79 -26.69 -26.67
N LEU A 646 2.59 -27.72 -27.49
CA LEU A 646 2.37 -27.61 -28.94
C LEU A 646 0.94 -27.12 -29.27
N ASN A 647 0.84 -26.09 -30.11
CA ASN A 647 -0.42 -25.58 -30.66
C ASN A 647 -0.78 -26.26 -31.99
N PHE A 648 -2.07 -26.57 -32.19
CA PHE A 648 -2.56 -27.32 -33.36
C PHE A 648 -3.68 -26.62 -34.12
N GLU A 649 -3.55 -26.55 -35.45
CA GLU A 649 -4.57 -26.04 -36.37
C GLU A 649 -5.48 -27.15 -36.93
N HIS A 650 -6.70 -26.76 -37.32
CA HIS A 650 -7.71 -27.66 -37.86
C HIS A 650 -7.66 -27.73 -39.39
N TYR A 651 -7.58 -28.95 -39.96
CA TYR A 651 -7.53 -29.12 -41.42
C TYR A 651 -8.85 -29.66 -42.00
N LYS A 652 -9.45 -28.89 -42.91
CA LYS A 652 -10.69 -29.21 -43.65
C LYS A 652 -11.79 -29.74 -42.73
N LYS A 653 -12.10 -31.05 -42.81
CA LYS A 653 -13.07 -31.77 -41.96
C LYS A 653 -12.43 -32.87 -41.11
N ARG A 654 -11.09 -32.86 -40.96
CA ARG A 654 -10.31 -33.95 -40.34
C ARG A 654 -9.99 -33.73 -38.85
N GLY A 655 -10.22 -32.52 -38.32
CA GLY A 655 -9.92 -32.13 -36.94
C GLY A 655 -8.56 -31.41 -36.79
N PRO A 656 -8.04 -31.23 -35.57
CA PRO A 656 -6.68 -30.74 -35.34
C PRO A 656 -5.69 -31.72 -35.95
N MET A 657 -4.93 -31.25 -36.94
CA MET A 657 -4.18 -32.09 -37.88
C MET A 657 -2.86 -31.48 -38.34
N PHE A 658 -2.60 -30.22 -37.98
CA PHE A 658 -1.32 -29.54 -38.19
C PHE A 658 -0.82 -28.98 -36.86
N LEU A 659 0.49 -28.82 -36.74
CA LEU A 659 1.07 -27.81 -35.87
C LEU A 659 0.80 -26.41 -36.46
N ASP A 660 0.47 -25.44 -35.62
CA ASP A 660 0.49 -24.01 -36.00
C ASP A 660 1.92 -23.66 -36.42
N LYS A 661 2.08 -23.37 -37.72
CA LYS A 661 3.40 -23.08 -38.29
C LYS A 661 4.02 -21.84 -37.63
N THR A 662 3.24 -20.78 -37.42
CA THR A 662 3.75 -19.50 -36.89
C THR A 662 4.07 -19.54 -35.40
N PHE A 663 3.42 -20.43 -34.66
CA PHE A 663 3.79 -20.74 -33.28
C PHE A 663 5.02 -21.65 -33.21
N THR A 664 5.09 -22.68 -34.06
CA THR A 664 6.20 -23.65 -34.03
C THR A 664 7.51 -23.03 -34.51
N GLU A 665 7.49 -22.14 -35.51
CA GLU A 665 8.67 -21.36 -35.92
C GLU A 665 9.22 -20.51 -34.76
N ARG A 666 8.36 -19.88 -33.94
CA ARG A 666 8.80 -19.16 -32.72
C ARG A 666 9.28 -20.09 -31.61
N LEU A 667 8.66 -21.25 -31.46
CA LEU A 667 9.08 -22.25 -30.48
C LEU A 667 10.49 -22.76 -30.81
N LEU A 668 10.83 -22.90 -32.10
CA LEU A 668 12.18 -23.20 -32.58
C LEU A 668 13.15 -22.04 -32.32
N GLU A 669 12.77 -20.78 -32.58
CA GLU A 669 13.58 -19.60 -32.20
C GLU A 669 13.91 -19.58 -30.69
N GLN A 670 12.94 -19.89 -29.82
CA GLN A 670 13.15 -20.01 -28.38
C GLN A 670 14.03 -21.22 -27.99
N LEU A 671 13.95 -22.30 -28.75
CA LEU A 671 14.73 -23.51 -28.52
C LEU A 671 16.21 -23.28 -28.87
N ASP A 672 16.50 -22.63 -30.00
CA ASP A 672 17.85 -22.20 -30.39
C ASP A 672 18.49 -21.29 -29.31
N ASP A 673 17.73 -20.33 -28.77
CA ASP A 673 18.19 -19.47 -27.66
C ASP A 673 18.48 -20.29 -26.38
N ALA A 674 17.68 -21.33 -26.09
CA ALA A 674 17.87 -22.22 -24.94
C ALA A 674 19.06 -23.19 -25.12
N GLU A 675 19.27 -23.74 -26.31
CA GLU A 675 20.46 -24.53 -26.66
C GLU A 675 21.72 -23.67 -26.60
N ALA A 676 21.69 -22.43 -27.11
CA ALA A 676 22.78 -21.48 -27.01
C ALA A 676 23.09 -21.13 -25.53
N LEU A 677 22.06 -20.94 -24.70
CA LEU A 677 22.23 -20.74 -23.26
C LEU A 677 22.91 -21.95 -22.60
N LEU A 678 22.41 -23.16 -22.79
CA LEU A 678 23.00 -24.38 -22.22
C LEU A 678 24.43 -24.63 -22.75
N ALA A 679 24.71 -24.35 -24.02
CA ALA A 679 26.05 -24.42 -24.59
C ALA A 679 27.02 -23.44 -23.91
N THR A 680 26.62 -22.17 -23.71
CA THR A 680 27.47 -21.21 -22.97
C THR A 680 27.67 -21.64 -21.52
N MET A 681 26.65 -22.18 -20.86
CA MET A 681 26.74 -22.71 -19.50
C MET A 681 27.72 -23.89 -19.42
N LEU A 682 27.70 -24.83 -20.37
CA LEU A 682 28.65 -25.95 -20.45
C LEU A 682 30.10 -25.52 -20.70
N THR A 683 30.35 -24.35 -21.30
CA THR A 683 31.71 -23.77 -21.39
C THR A 683 32.18 -23.07 -20.11
N SER A 684 31.30 -22.85 -19.13
CA SER A 684 31.66 -22.16 -17.89
C SER A 684 32.51 -23.04 -16.98
N ARG A 685 33.63 -22.51 -16.47
CA ARG A 685 34.49 -23.22 -15.51
C ARG A 685 33.79 -23.61 -14.20
N TYR A 686 32.65 -22.98 -13.90
CA TYR A 686 31.89 -23.16 -12.66
C TYR A 686 30.70 -24.14 -12.81
N ILE A 687 30.49 -24.73 -13.99
CA ILE A 687 29.35 -25.64 -14.24
C ILE A 687 29.46 -27.01 -13.54
N GLY A 688 30.59 -27.30 -12.88
CA GLY A 688 30.99 -28.62 -12.39
C GLY A 688 29.85 -29.51 -11.84
N PRO A 689 29.09 -29.10 -10.81
CA PRO A 689 28.03 -29.92 -10.23
C PRO A 689 26.77 -30.07 -11.09
N LEU A 690 26.55 -29.17 -12.06
CA LEU A 690 25.37 -29.11 -12.93
C LEU A 690 25.67 -29.65 -14.34
N LYS A 691 26.92 -30.04 -14.61
CA LYS A 691 27.42 -30.31 -15.97
C LYS A 691 26.65 -31.43 -16.67
N ASP A 692 26.44 -32.54 -15.98
CA ASP A 692 25.81 -33.73 -16.57
C ASP A 692 24.30 -33.50 -16.76
N GLU A 693 23.69 -32.70 -15.89
CA GLU A 693 22.29 -32.27 -15.96
C GLU A 693 22.06 -31.33 -17.15
N ALA A 694 22.87 -30.27 -17.27
CA ALA A 694 22.87 -29.33 -18.39
C ALA A 694 23.17 -30.02 -19.74
N ALA A 695 24.09 -30.99 -19.76
CA ALA A 695 24.36 -31.80 -20.95
C ALA A 695 23.15 -32.66 -21.34
N SER A 696 22.49 -33.30 -20.37
CA SER A 696 21.26 -34.08 -20.63
C SER A 696 20.11 -33.23 -21.15
N TRP A 697 20.03 -31.96 -20.73
CA TRP A 697 19.02 -31.03 -21.20
C TRP A 697 19.32 -30.48 -22.59
N ALA A 698 20.59 -30.19 -22.91
CA ALA A 698 21.00 -29.81 -24.26
C ALA A 698 20.71 -30.94 -25.28
N GLU A 699 20.96 -32.21 -24.91
CA GLU A 699 20.64 -33.36 -25.76
C GLU A 699 19.12 -33.53 -25.97
N LYS A 700 18.30 -33.36 -24.92
CA LYS A 700 16.82 -33.39 -25.02
C LYS A 700 16.27 -32.30 -25.94
N LEU A 701 16.69 -31.05 -25.74
CA LEU A 701 16.20 -29.93 -26.55
C LEU A 701 16.59 -30.12 -28.02
N LYS A 702 17.80 -30.60 -28.30
CA LYS A 702 18.25 -30.91 -29.66
C LYS A 702 17.47 -32.03 -30.33
N GLU A 703 17.12 -33.11 -29.61
CA GLU A 703 16.20 -34.14 -30.14
C GLU A 703 14.82 -33.55 -30.48
N VAL A 704 14.31 -32.62 -29.66
CA VAL A 704 13.04 -31.92 -29.93
C VAL A 704 13.16 -31.01 -31.15
N SER A 705 14.22 -30.21 -31.28
CA SER A 705 14.43 -29.28 -32.39
C SER A 705 14.47 -30.00 -33.74
N GLU A 706 15.34 -31.02 -33.85
CA GLU A 706 15.46 -31.84 -35.07
C GLU A 706 14.13 -32.50 -35.47
N VAL A 707 13.31 -32.91 -34.49
CA VAL A 707 12.02 -33.56 -34.79
C VAL A 707 10.94 -32.54 -35.15
N LEU A 708 10.92 -31.33 -34.55
CA LEU A 708 9.95 -30.28 -34.89
C LEU A 708 10.18 -29.72 -36.30
N ASP A 709 11.43 -29.47 -36.69
CA ASP A 709 11.79 -29.08 -38.06
C ASP A 709 11.31 -30.12 -39.08
N LEU A 710 11.67 -31.40 -38.85
CA LEU A 710 11.24 -32.50 -39.71
C LEU A 710 9.70 -32.66 -39.75
N TRP A 711 8.99 -32.32 -38.67
CA TRP A 711 7.52 -32.31 -38.68
C TRP A 711 6.96 -31.16 -39.51
N LEU A 712 7.58 -29.97 -39.52
CA LEU A 712 7.18 -28.86 -40.38
C LEU A 712 7.45 -29.14 -41.86
N GLU A 713 8.62 -29.72 -42.20
CA GLU A 713 8.93 -30.15 -43.58
C GLU A 713 7.92 -31.19 -44.08
N VAL A 714 7.69 -32.25 -43.30
CA VAL A 714 6.75 -33.32 -43.65
C VAL A 714 5.32 -32.81 -43.69
N GLN A 715 4.94 -31.86 -42.83
CA GLN A 715 3.63 -31.21 -42.86
C GLN A 715 3.41 -30.45 -44.17
N ALA A 716 4.40 -29.67 -44.63
CA ALA A 716 4.32 -28.93 -45.88
C ALA A 716 4.24 -29.87 -47.11
N LEU A 717 5.06 -30.93 -47.13
CA LEU A 717 5.04 -31.93 -48.19
C LEU A 717 3.72 -32.73 -48.20
N TRP A 718 3.18 -33.09 -47.04
CA TRP A 718 1.89 -33.77 -46.91
C TRP A 718 0.73 -32.87 -47.38
N GLN A 719 0.73 -31.59 -47.01
CA GLN A 719 -0.28 -30.61 -47.46
C GLN A 719 -0.32 -30.51 -48.99
N TYR A 720 0.86 -30.46 -49.62
CA TYR A 720 1.01 -30.39 -51.06
C TYR A 720 0.51 -31.67 -51.76
N LEU A 721 0.94 -32.85 -51.29
CA LEU A 721 0.53 -34.13 -51.85
C LEU A 721 -0.97 -34.44 -51.62
N GLU A 722 -1.55 -33.99 -50.50
CA GLU A 722 -2.99 -34.12 -50.25
C GLU A 722 -3.80 -33.29 -51.25
N ALA A 723 -3.35 -32.08 -51.58
CA ALA A 723 -3.99 -31.24 -52.59
C ALA A 723 -3.96 -31.88 -53.99
N VAL A 724 -2.83 -32.49 -54.38
CA VAL A 724 -2.69 -33.22 -55.65
C VAL A 724 -3.60 -34.46 -55.69
N PHE A 725 -3.51 -35.34 -54.70
CA PHE A 725 -4.30 -36.58 -54.66
C PHE A 725 -5.77 -36.40 -54.22
N SER A 726 -6.18 -35.18 -53.84
CA SER A 726 -7.60 -34.80 -53.74
C SER A 726 -8.28 -34.74 -55.11
N ASN A 727 -7.54 -34.56 -56.20
CA ASN A 727 -8.10 -34.50 -57.55
C ASN A 727 -8.36 -35.91 -58.11
N GLN A 728 -9.62 -36.19 -58.48
CA GLN A 728 -10.04 -37.47 -59.05
C GLN A 728 -9.34 -37.84 -60.36
N LEU A 729 -8.77 -36.87 -61.08
CA LEU A 729 -7.97 -37.11 -62.29
C LEU A 729 -6.57 -37.61 -61.92
N ALA A 730 -5.87 -36.96 -61.01
CA ALA A 730 -4.54 -37.37 -60.55
C ALA A 730 -4.53 -38.80 -59.97
N VAL A 731 -5.61 -39.19 -59.28
CA VAL A 731 -5.80 -40.55 -58.74
C VAL A 731 -6.02 -41.61 -59.85
N LYS A 732 -6.52 -41.23 -61.02
CA LYS A 732 -6.68 -42.12 -62.18
C LYS A 732 -5.38 -42.29 -62.97
N GLU A 733 -4.63 -41.20 -63.16
CA GLU A 733 -3.34 -41.23 -63.87
C GLU A 733 -2.23 -41.91 -63.05
N LEU A 734 -2.20 -41.69 -61.73
CA LEU A 734 -1.16 -42.21 -60.82
C LEU A 734 -1.72 -43.10 -59.69
N PRO A 735 -2.41 -44.22 -60.00
CA PRO A 735 -3.13 -45.02 -59.01
C PRO A 735 -2.23 -45.77 -58.02
N GLN A 736 -0.97 -46.06 -58.38
CA GLN A 736 -0.01 -46.67 -57.46
C GLN A 736 0.45 -45.67 -56.40
N GLU A 737 0.76 -44.43 -56.81
CA GLU A 737 1.18 -43.37 -55.89
C GLU A 737 0.04 -42.87 -55.01
N ALA A 738 -1.18 -42.74 -55.55
CA ALA A 738 -2.37 -42.46 -54.75
C ALA A 738 -2.60 -43.52 -53.64
N LYS A 739 -2.31 -44.80 -53.93
CA LYS A 739 -2.38 -45.89 -52.95
C LYS A 739 -1.25 -45.86 -51.93
N ARG A 740 -0.02 -45.45 -52.32
CA ARG A 740 1.09 -45.18 -51.38
C ARG A 740 0.76 -44.01 -50.46
N PHE A 741 0.32 -42.89 -51.01
CA PHE A 741 -0.09 -41.70 -50.26
C PHE A 741 -1.22 -42.01 -49.27
N SER A 742 -2.24 -42.78 -49.65
CA SER A 742 -3.33 -43.18 -48.74
C SER A 742 -2.85 -43.99 -47.51
N ARG A 743 -1.71 -44.70 -47.60
CA ARG A 743 -1.09 -45.36 -46.45
C ARG A 743 -0.35 -44.35 -45.56
N ILE A 744 0.36 -43.40 -46.17
CA ILE A 744 1.08 -42.32 -45.50
C ILE A 744 0.11 -41.39 -44.75
N ASP A 745 -0.99 -40.99 -45.39
CA ASP A 745 -2.09 -40.18 -44.82
C ASP A 745 -2.63 -40.77 -43.50
N LYS A 746 -2.88 -42.09 -43.49
CA LYS A 746 -3.33 -42.81 -42.28
C LYS A 746 -2.24 -42.88 -41.19
N GLY A 747 -0.97 -42.91 -41.58
CA GLY A 747 0.17 -42.82 -40.66
C GLY A 747 0.27 -41.44 -40.01
N TRP A 748 0.27 -40.39 -40.83
CA TRP A 748 0.29 -38.98 -40.42
C TRP A 748 -0.89 -38.64 -39.49
N THR A 749 -2.11 -39.02 -39.88
CA THR A 749 -3.33 -38.83 -39.07
C THR A 749 -3.25 -39.53 -37.70
N LYS A 750 -2.54 -40.66 -37.59
CA LYS A 750 -2.32 -41.36 -36.31
C LYS A 750 -1.17 -40.76 -35.49
N MET A 751 -0.19 -40.13 -36.14
CA MET A 751 0.90 -39.41 -35.50
C MET A 751 0.38 -38.11 -34.84
N MET A 752 -0.24 -37.23 -35.63
CA MET A 752 -0.69 -35.92 -35.15
C MET A 752 -1.77 -35.99 -34.07
N LYS A 753 -2.64 -37.01 -34.08
CA LYS A 753 -3.58 -37.23 -32.97
C LYS A 753 -2.88 -37.53 -31.64
N ARG A 754 -1.85 -38.40 -31.66
CA ARG A 754 -1.04 -38.68 -30.46
C ARG A 754 -0.29 -37.44 -29.98
N ALA A 755 0.20 -36.61 -30.89
CA ALA A 755 0.83 -35.35 -30.54
C ALA A 755 -0.16 -34.39 -29.84
N PHE A 756 -1.39 -34.29 -30.35
CA PHE A 756 -2.47 -33.50 -29.76
C PHE A 756 -3.00 -34.07 -28.42
N ASP A 757 -2.91 -35.38 -28.21
CA ASP A 757 -3.23 -36.05 -26.95
C ASP A 757 -2.14 -35.77 -25.89
N THR A 758 -0.85 -35.85 -26.26
CA THR A 758 0.31 -35.66 -25.38
C THR A 758 0.57 -34.18 -25.03
N ARG A 759 0.48 -33.29 -26.02
CA ARG A 759 0.65 -31.82 -25.96
C ARG A 759 2.01 -31.26 -25.53
N ASN A 760 2.64 -31.83 -24.51
CA ASN A 760 3.92 -31.37 -23.99
C ASN A 760 5.05 -31.57 -25.03
N VAL A 761 5.87 -30.54 -25.22
CA VAL A 761 6.94 -30.49 -26.23
C VAL A 761 8.02 -31.56 -26.00
N LEU A 762 8.38 -31.84 -24.74
CA LEU A 762 9.48 -32.75 -24.40
C LEU A 762 9.10 -34.25 -24.49
N GLN A 763 7.81 -34.59 -24.56
CA GLN A 763 7.34 -35.97 -24.33
C GLN A 763 7.38 -36.84 -25.61
N ARG A 764 8.59 -36.98 -26.17
CA ARG A 764 9.04 -37.91 -27.22
C ARG A 764 8.18 -37.99 -28.50
N PRO A 765 8.34 -37.05 -29.44
CA PRO A 765 7.79 -37.14 -30.81
C PRO A 765 8.47 -38.18 -31.73
N GLY A 766 9.54 -38.87 -31.31
CA GLY A 766 10.34 -39.77 -32.15
C GLY A 766 9.78 -41.21 -32.33
N ALA A 767 9.49 -41.60 -33.58
CA ALA A 767 9.45 -43.02 -34.04
C ALA A 767 9.26 -43.22 -35.57
N LEU A 768 8.52 -42.34 -36.26
CA LEU A 768 7.89 -42.68 -37.56
C LEU A 768 8.39 -41.89 -38.80
N VAL A 769 9.24 -40.89 -38.62
CA VAL A 769 9.64 -39.93 -39.67
C VAL A 769 10.61 -40.52 -40.71
N ILE A 770 11.43 -41.51 -40.32
CA ILE A 770 12.56 -42.04 -41.12
C ILE A 770 12.12 -42.67 -42.47
N THR A 771 10.82 -42.92 -42.67
CA THR A 771 10.30 -43.54 -43.92
C THR A 771 10.11 -42.56 -45.10
N TRP A 772 10.24 -41.24 -44.90
CA TRP A 772 9.84 -40.25 -45.92
C TRP A 772 10.89 -40.01 -47.03
N SER A 773 12.17 -39.90 -46.69
CA SER A 773 13.21 -39.44 -47.64
C SER A 773 13.47 -40.37 -48.84
N GLN A 774 13.16 -41.66 -48.72
CA GLN A 774 13.43 -42.66 -49.77
C GLN A 774 12.34 -42.75 -50.86
N THR A 775 11.42 -41.78 -50.95
CA THR A 775 10.20 -41.94 -51.77
C THR A 775 9.97 -40.86 -52.83
N SER A 776 10.76 -39.79 -52.86
CA SER A 776 10.60 -38.63 -53.74
C SER A 776 11.32 -38.73 -55.10
N GLU A 777 12.31 -39.62 -55.26
CA GLU A 777 13.25 -39.58 -56.40
C GLU A 777 12.72 -40.05 -57.78
N ASN A 778 11.44 -40.43 -57.91
CA ASN A 778 10.93 -41.03 -59.16
C ASN A 778 9.56 -40.45 -59.58
N LEU A 779 9.61 -39.37 -60.36
CA LEU A 779 8.50 -38.85 -61.16
C LEU A 779 8.97 -38.71 -62.62
N THR A 780 8.29 -39.37 -63.55
CA THR A 780 8.57 -39.24 -64.99
C THR A 780 7.69 -38.14 -65.60
N PRO A 781 8.26 -37.08 -66.21
CA PRO A 781 7.48 -35.96 -66.72
C PRO A 781 6.64 -36.28 -67.96
N LEU A 782 5.58 -35.50 -68.16
CA LEU A 782 4.61 -35.64 -69.25
C LEU A 782 5.16 -35.17 -70.62
N ASN A 783 4.42 -35.48 -71.70
CA ASN A 783 4.88 -35.41 -73.10
C ASN A 783 4.94 -33.98 -73.71
N VAL A 784 5.53 -33.02 -72.99
CA VAL A 784 5.78 -31.65 -73.51
C VAL A 784 7.29 -31.36 -73.49
N PRO A 785 7.96 -31.17 -74.65
CA PRO A 785 9.41 -30.93 -74.72
C PRO A 785 9.95 -29.72 -73.94
N ARG A 786 9.09 -28.82 -73.45
CA ARG A 786 9.48 -27.70 -72.59
C ARG A 786 9.48 -28.01 -71.09
N PHE A 787 8.71 -29.00 -70.64
CA PHE A 787 8.62 -29.33 -69.21
C PHE A 787 9.87 -30.04 -68.69
N TYR A 788 10.69 -30.64 -69.57
CA TYR A 788 12.04 -31.12 -69.27
C TYR A 788 13.02 -30.04 -68.79
N PHE A 789 12.69 -28.75 -68.91
CA PHE A 789 13.50 -27.61 -68.44
C PHE A 789 12.96 -26.98 -67.15
N ILE A 790 12.01 -27.64 -66.49
CA ILE A 790 11.28 -27.18 -65.31
C ILE A 790 11.47 -28.25 -64.21
N SER A 791 11.65 -27.84 -62.96
CA SER A 791 11.78 -28.79 -61.85
C SER A 791 10.45 -29.42 -61.45
N ASP A 792 10.48 -30.68 -60.98
CA ASP A 792 9.28 -31.45 -60.66
C ASP A 792 8.28 -30.74 -59.71
N PRO A 793 8.70 -29.96 -58.68
CA PRO A 793 7.76 -29.20 -57.86
C PRO A 793 7.01 -28.10 -58.61
N ILE A 794 7.63 -27.50 -59.64
CA ILE A 794 6.97 -26.49 -60.50
C ILE A 794 6.08 -27.18 -61.53
N LEU A 795 6.51 -28.31 -62.10
CA LEU A 795 5.68 -29.13 -62.99
C LEU A 795 4.41 -29.63 -62.27
N LEU A 796 4.56 -30.17 -61.06
CA LEU A 796 3.43 -30.58 -60.22
C LEU A 796 2.57 -29.38 -59.79
N ALA A 797 3.14 -28.19 -59.55
CA ALA A 797 2.36 -26.99 -59.23
C ALA A 797 1.46 -26.58 -60.41
N LEU A 798 2.01 -26.54 -61.63
CA LEU A 798 1.27 -26.28 -62.87
C LEU A 798 0.15 -27.31 -63.12
N LEU A 799 0.37 -28.57 -62.75
CA LEU A 799 -0.62 -29.65 -62.84
C LEU A 799 -1.65 -29.64 -61.70
N SER A 800 -1.34 -29.02 -60.55
CA SER A 800 -2.23 -29.00 -59.37
C SER A 800 -3.45 -28.09 -59.55
N ARG A 801 -3.32 -27.01 -60.34
CA ARG A 801 -4.38 -26.01 -60.57
C ARG A 801 -4.41 -25.54 -62.03
N PRO A 802 -4.73 -26.42 -63.00
CA PRO A 802 -4.61 -26.10 -64.43
C PRO A 802 -5.47 -24.92 -64.91
N ASN A 803 -6.53 -24.58 -64.16
CA ASN A 803 -7.50 -23.53 -64.51
C ASN A 803 -7.29 -22.22 -63.72
N ASP A 804 -6.32 -22.17 -62.81
CA ASP A 804 -6.02 -20.99 -61.97
C ASP A 804 -4.93 -20.14 -62.64
N THR A 805 -5.34 -19.13 -63.41
CA THR A 805 -4.42 -18.31 -64.21
C THR A 805 -3.38 -17.55 -63.39
N GLU A 806 -3.69 -17.20 -62.14
CA GLU A 806 -2.74 -16.53 -61.25
C GLU A 806 -1.68 -17.50 -60.72
N SER A 807 -1.97 -18.81 -60.65
CA SER A 807 -0.97 -19.82 -60.29
C SER A 807 0.06 -20.10 -61.40
N VAL A 808 -0.31 -19.91 -62.67
CA VAL A 808 0.58 -20.17 -63.82
C VAL A 808 1.51 -18.98 -64.10
N LYS A 809 1.04 -17.74 -63.89
CA LYS A 809 1.80 -16.51 -64.17
C LYS A 809 3.24 -16.50 -63.62
N PRO A 810 3.52 -16.81 -62.34
CA PRO A 810 4.89 -16.79 -61.80
C PRO A 810 5.85 -17.73 -62.53
N HIS A 811 5.32 -18.78 -63.18
CA HIS A 811 6.09 -19.83 -63.84
C HIS A 811 6.17 -19.65 -65.37
N LEU A 812 5.50 -18.64 -65.95
CA LEU A 812 5.61 -18.34 -67.40
C LEU A 812 7.06 -18.05 -67.81
N ARG A 813 7.82 -17.37 -66.94
CA ARG A 813 9.26 -17.08 -67.11
C ARG A 813 10.13 -18.34 -67.26
N SER A 814 9.75 -19.47 -66.66
CA SER A 814 10.45 -20.75 -66.86
C SER A 814 9.98 -21.53 -68.10
N ILE A 815 8.79 -21.20 -68.63
CA ILE A 815 8.22 -21.85 -69.83
C ILE A 815 8.61 -21.09 -71.12
N PHE A 816 8.86 -19.78 -71.03
CA PHE A 816 9.19 -18.89 -72.16
C PHE A 816 10.29 -17.90 -71.79
N SER A 817 11.30 -17.75 -72.67
CA SER A 817 12.48 -16.91 -72.43
C SER A 817 12.25 -15.39 -72.48
N ALA A 818 11.07 -14.94 -72.96
CA ALA A 818 10.77 -13.51 -73.19
C ALA A 818 9.28 -13.18 -72.97
N ILE A 819 8.55 -14.02 -72.23
CA ILE A 819 7.17 -13.75 -71.79
C ILE A 819 7.18 -13.69 -70.27
N ALA A 820 6.89 -12.51 -69.73
CA ALA A 820 6.76 -12.27 -68.30
C ALA A 820 5.30 -12.43 -67.84
N ASP A 821 4.33 -11.96 -68.63
CA ASP A 821 2.90 -12.02 -68.32
C ASP A 821 2.03 -12.07 -69.60
N ILE A 822 0.74 -12.37 -69.44
CA ILE A 822 -0.26 -12.48 -70.50
C ILE A 822 -1.47 -11.62 -70.14
N LYS A 823 -1.86 -10.71 -71.03
CA LYS A 823 -3.09 -9.92 -70.88
C LYS A 823 -4.31 -10.80 -71.15
N LEU A 824 -5.19 -10.90 -70.15
CA LEU A 824 -6.44 -11.67 -70.23
C LEU A 824 -7.66 -10.76 -70.39
N GLU A 825 -8.63 -11.21 -71.17
CA GLU A 825 -9.96 -10.60 -71.29
C GLU A 825 -11.05 -11.66 -71.06
N LYS A 826 -12.19 -11.27 -70.49
CA LYS A 826 -13.36 -12.14 -70.27
C LYS A 826 -14.24 -12.15 -71.52
N THR A 827 -14.60 -13.32 -72.03
CA THR A 827 -15.49 -13.42 -73.19
C THR A 827 -16.96 -13.38 -72.76
N ASN A 828 -17.71 -12.38 -73.23
CA ASN A 828 -19.18 -12.43 -73.22
C ASN A 828 -19.64 -13.24 -74.46
N PRO A 829 -20.45 -14.30 -74.32
CA PRO A 829 -20.73 -15.24 -75.41
C PRO A 829 -21.80 -14.76 -76.42
N ASN A 830 -21.83 -13.46 -76.75
CA ASN A 830 -22.81 -12.87 -77.67
C ASN A 830 -22.33 -11.55 -78.29
N GLU A 831 -21.43 -11.59 -79.28
CA GLU A 831 -21.39 -10.56 -80.34
C GLU A 831 -20.65 -11.04 -81.61
N SER A 832 -21.35 -11.81 -82.45
CA SER A 832 -20.76 -12.36 -83.70
C SER A 832 -21.73 -12.40 -84.88
N ASN A 833 -22.34 -11.26 -85.25
CA ASN A 833 -22.81 -11.00 -86.63
C ASN A 833 -23.38 -9.57 -86.83
N SER A 834 -22.64 -8.65 -87.45
CA SER A 834 -23.23 -7.53 -88.21
C SER A 834 -22.22 -6.80 -89.12
N LYS A 835 -22.40 -6.99 -90.44
CA LYS A 835 -22.03 -6.06 -91.52
C LYS A 835 -20.55 -5.70 -91.72
N ALA A 836 -19.95 -6.32 -92.74
CA ALA A 836 -19.13 -5.54 -93.66
C ALA A 836 -20.01 -4.55 -94.45
N ASN A 837 -19.61 -3.27 -94.54
CA ASN A 837 -19.81 -2.42 -95.73
C ASN A 837 -19.17 -1.03 -95.62
N ALA A 838 -18.70 -0.53 -96.76
CA ALA A 838 -18.58 0.89 -97.16
C ALA A 838 -18.10 1.97 -96.15
N ALA A 839 -16.79 2.24 -96.22
CA ALA A 839 -16.19 3.54 -96.57
C ALA A 839 -16.55 4.88 -95.87
N SER A 840 -15.48 5.65 -95.60
CA SER A 840 -15.27 7.06 -96.00
C SER A 840 -15.20 8.18 -94.93
N TYR A 841 -14.37 9.18 -95.27
CA TYR A 841 -14.24 10.57 -94.79
C TYR A 841 -13.98 10.94 -93.31
N LYS A 842 -12.72 11.40 -93.08
CA LYS A 842 -12.28 12.71 -92.53
C LYS A 842 -12.74 13.24 -91.15
N HIS A 843 -11.72 13.65 -90.39
CA HIS A 843 -11.60 14.85 -89.52
C HIS A 843 -12.66 15.14 -88.43
N GLY A 844 -12.16 15.33 -87.19
CA GLY A 844 -12.01 16.71 -86.69
C GLY A 844 -12.68 17.09 -85.35
N ILE A 845 -11.84 17.58 -84.42
CA ILE A 845 -12.09 18.68 -83.46
C ILE A 845 -13.27 18.55 -82.45
N ARG A 846 -12.92 18.13 -81.22
CA ARG A 846 -13.00 18.85 -79.91
C ARG A 846 -14.14 19.87 -79.63
N GLN A 847 -14.55 19.89 -78.33
CA GLN A 847 -15.37 20.88 -77.59
C GLN A 847 -16.89 20.90 -77.92
N GLY A 848 -17.82 21.19 -76.99
CA GLY A 848 -17.79 21.38 -75.52
C GLY A 848 -19.04 20.70 -74.88
N SER A 849 -19.14 20.35 -73.59
CA SER A 849 -18.96 21.13 -72.33
C SER A 849 -20.02 22.22 -72.12
N GLU A 850 -20.86 22.11 -71.08
CA GLU A 850 -21.46 23.25 -70.34
C GLU A 850 -22.13 22.84 -69.00
N ILE A 851 -21.86 23.61 -67.91
CA ILE A 851 -22.76 24.00 -66.77
C ILE A 851 -23.25 22.85 -65.82
N VAL A 852 -23.37 22.93 -64.47
CA VAL A 852 -23.51 24.01 -63.45
C VAL A 852 -22.47 23.88 -62.30
N SER A 853 -21.81 25.01 -61.96
CA SER A 853 -21.42 25.61 -60.64
C SER A 853 -21.54 24.86 -59.28
N PRO A 854 -20.92 25.36 -58.17
CA PRO A 854 -19.65 26.11 -57.96
C PRO A 854 -18.89 25.61 -56.67
N GLN A 855 -17.94 26.27 -55.97
CA GLN A 855 -17.36 27.64 -56.00
C GLN A 855 -15.96 27.72 -55.33
N ILE A 856 -15.03 28.48 -55.92
CA ILE A 856 -14.05 29.45 -55.32
C ILE A 856 -13.22 29.01 -54.07
N ASP A 857 -11.88 28.84 -54.13
CA ASP A 857 -10.76 29.79 -54.38
C ASP A 857 -10.16 30.39 -53.06
N HIS A 858 -8.93 30.94 -52.95
CA HIS A 858 -7.94 31.42 -53.95
C HIS A 858 -6.49 31.52 -53.38
N GLN A 859 -5.50 31.71 -54.27
CA GLN A 859 -4.16 32.34 -54.06
C GLN A 859 -3.11 31.65 -53.13
N GLY A 860 -1.79 31.82 -53.32
CA GLY A 860 -1.10 32.44 -54.47
C GLY A 860 0.44 32.60 -54.38
N ASN A 861 1.13 32.11 -55.42
CA ASN A 861 2.35 32.66 -56.06
C ASN A 861 3.78 32.60 -55.43
N SER A 862 4.72 32.11 -56.25
CA SER A 862 6.13 32.57 -56.47
C SER A 862 7.34 32.11 -55.60
N SER A 863 8.35 31.62 -56.33
CA SER A 863 9.81 31.91 -56.21
C SER A 863 10.69 31.36 -55.07
N SER A 864 11.41 30.27 -55.38
CA SER A 864 12.89 30.08 -55.23
C SER A 864 13.66 30.57 -53.98
N THR A 865 14.34 29.64 -53.29
CA THR A 865 15.83 29.47 -53.34
C THR A 865 16.30 28.29 -52.44
N LEU A 866 17.58 27.88 -52.54
CA LEU A 866 18.19 26.86 -51.69
C LEU A 866 18.77 27.47 -50.40
N SER A 867 18.87 26.69 -49.30
CA SER A 867 20.17 26.44 -48.63
C SER A 867 20.13 25.52 -47.38
N VAL A 868 21.16 24.68 -47.27
CA VAL A 868 21.91 24.29 -46.05
C VAL A 868 21.18 23.72 -44.82
N SER A 869 21.17 22.39 -44.73
CA SER A 869 21.63 21.54 -43.59
C SER A 869 21.92 22.19 -42.23
N SER A 870 21.41 21.59 -41.12
CA SER A 870 22.26 20.76 -40.22
C SER A 870 21.54 20.03 -39.05
N ARG A 871 21.85 18.73 -38.95
CA ARG A 871 22.11 17.88 -37.75
C ARG A 871 21.22 17.97 -36.48
N VAL A 872 20.44 16.89 -36.28
CA VAL A 872 20.54 15.89 -35.16
C VAL A 872 20.57 16.38 -33.70
N ILE A 873 19.61 15.91 -32.88
CA ILE A 873 19.80 15.17 -31.61
C ILE A 873 18.48 14.44 -31.20
N THR A 874 18.56 13.47 -30.28
CA THR A 874 17.57 12.41 -29.98
C THR A 874 16.53 12.71 -28.88
N PRO A 875 15.42 11.94 -28.78
CA PRO A 875 14.35 12.12 -27.78
C PRO A 875 14.47 11.24 -26.50
N PRO A 876 13.90 11.67 -25.35
CA PRO A 876 13.39 10.83 -24.26
C PRO A 876 11.82 10.86 -24.21
N LYS A 877 11.09 9.76 -23.96
CA LYS A 877 10.83 9.04 -22.68
C LYS A 877 10.09 9.94 -21.63
N ILE A 878 9.04 9.50 -20.91
CA ILE A 878 8.63 8.12 -20.54
C ILE A 878 7.13 7.97 -20.13
N ASP A 879 6.59 6.74 -20.23
CA ASP A 879 5.48 6.06 -19.50
C ASP A 879 3.98 6.49 -19.41
N LYS A 880 3.14 5.48 -19.75
CA LYS A 880 2.00 4.87 -19.00
C LYS A 880 0.81 5.74 -18.51
N ARG A 881 -0.38 5.44 -19.06
CA ARG A 881 -1.40 4.52 -18.48
C ARG A 881 -2.70 4.54 -19.31
N LEU A 882 -3.31 3.37 -19.57
CA LEU A 882 -4.70 3.28 -20.03
C LEU A 882 -5.29 1.89 -19.74
N HIS A 883 -6.44 1.84 -19.08
CA HIS A 883 -7.21 0.62 -18.81
C HIS A 883 -8.67 1.00 -18.54
N GLN A 884 -9.61 0.31 -19.20
CA GLN A 884 -10.99 0.01 -18.73
C GLN A 884 -11.95 1.19 -18.43
N HIS A 885 -13.29 1.07 -18.44
CA HIS A 885 -14.26 -0.05 -18.59
C HIS A 885 -15.39 0.39 -19.58
N TYR A 886 -16.55 -0.25 -19.82
CA TYR A 886 -17.29 -1.45 -19.34
C TYR A 886 -17.82 -2.18 -20.62
N SER A 887 -17.68 -3.50 -20.81
CA SER A 887 -18.56 -4.61 -20.33
C SER A 887 -19.95 -4.63 -21.01
N THR A 888 -20.62 -5.75 -21.28
CA THR A 888 -20.48 -7.19 -20.88
C THR A 888 -21.14 -8.05 -22.01
N SER A 889 -21.18 -9.39 -22.09
CA SER A 889 -20.87 -10.53 -21.21
C SER A 889 -20.62 -11.82 -22.03
N LEU A 890 -20.42 -12.98 -21.37
CA LEU A 890 -20.37 -14.32 -21.98
C LEU A 890 -21.70 -15.08 -21.78
N SER A 891 -22.00 -16.03 -22.67
CA SER A 891 -22.48 -17.40 -22.33
C SER A 891 -22.60 -18.24 -23.61
N GLY A 892 -22.50 -19.58 -23.50
CA GLY A 892 -22.65 -20.47 -24.66
C GLY A 892 -21.80 -21.75 -24.60
N SER A 893 -22.17 -22.69 -23.73
CA SER A 893 -21.69 -24.07 -23.74
C SER A 893 -22.86 -25.03 -23.93
N GLN A 894 -22.56 -26.23 -24.45
CA GLN A 894 -23.45 -27.40 -24.65
C GLN A 894 -24.32 -27.45 -25.92
N ASP A 895 -24.02 -28.47 -26.72
CA ASP A 895 -24.91 -29.54 -27.20
C ASP A 895 -26.00 -29.32 -28.27
N ASP A 896 -26.37 -30.48 -28.83
CA ASP A 896 -27.45 -30.84 -29.76
C ASP A 896 -27.49 -30.33 -31.23
N SER A 897 -26.95 -31.19 -32.09
CA SER A 897 -27.73 -31.94 -33.10
C SER A 897 -28.31 -31.31 -34.38
N THR A 898 -28.22 -32.15 -35.42
CA THR A 898 -29.17 -32.38 -36.53
C THR A 898 -29.24 -31.49 -37.79
N MET A 899 -29.00 -32.19 -38.92
CA MET A 899 -29.60 -32.07 -40.26
C MET A 899 -29.01 -31.12 -41.34
N LEU A 900 -28.87 -31.73 -42.53
CA LEU A 900 -28.70 -31.12 -43.86
C LEU A 900 -30.07 -30.72 -44.43
N PRO A 901 -30.13 -29.75 -45.35
CA PRO A 901 -30.22 -30.06 -46.82
C PRO A 901 -28.93 -29.64 -47.58
N SER A 902 -28.50 -30.09 -48.77
CA SER A 902 -29.11 -30.59 -50.03
C SER A 902 -29.98 -29.54 -50.76
N GLU A 903 -29.77 -29.06 -52.01
CA GLU A 903 -28.84 -29.33 -53.13
C GLU A 903 -28.61 -27.97 -53.89
N GLY A 904 -27.80 -27.77 -54.94
CA GLY A 904 -26.84 -28.60 -55.70
C GLY A 904 -26.80 -28.16 -57.19
N LEU A 905 -25.60 -28.15 -57.84
CA LEU A 905 -25.32 -27.63 -59.21
C LEU A 905 -25.49 -26.09 -59.35
N VAL A 906 -24.79 -25.33 -60.21
CA VAL A 906 -23.83 -25.57 -61.31
C VAL A 906 -22.56 -24.71 -61.09
N SER A 907 -21.42 -25.07 -61.69
CA SER A 907 -20.20 -24.23 -61.72
C SER A 907 -20.14 -23.30 -62.94
N ASP A 908 -20.28 -21.99 -62.73
CA ASP A 908 -20.01 -20.98 -63.77
C ASP A 908 -18.50 -20.81 -64.01
N THR A 909 -17.95 -21.62 -64.91
CA THR A 909 -16.54 -21.53 -65.33
C THR A 909 -16.33 -20.33 -66.25
N ILE A 910 -15.87 -19.20 -65.70
CA ILE A 910 -15.56 -18.00 -66.47
C ILE A 910 -14.42 -18.29 -67.45
N VAL A 911 -14.73 -18.34 -68.75
CA VAL A 911 -13.73 -18.50 -69.80
C VAL A 911 -12.94 -17.20 -69.98
N MET A 912 -11.61 -17.34 -70.03
CA MET A 912 -10.66 -16.24 -70.20
C MET A 912 -9.91 -16.43 -71.52
N GLU A 913 -9.69 -15.33 -72.23
CA GLU A 913 -8.92 -15.27 -73.47
C GLU A 913 -7.61 -14.49 -73.28
N ALA A 914 -6.49 -15.08 -73.70
CA ALA A 914 -5.23 -14.38 -73.88
C ALA A 914 -5.30 -13.50 -75.14
N THR A 915 -5.10 -12.19 -74.99
CA THR A 915 -5.20 -11.21 -76.10
C THR A 915 -3.91 -10.47 -76.39
N ALA A 916 -2.99 -10.42 -75.44
CA ALA A 916 -1.64 -9.89 -75.63
C ALA A 916 -0.63 -10.58 -74.71
N VAL A 917 0.64 -10.49 -75.07
CA VAL A 917 1.80 -11.04 -74.35
C VAL A 917 2.72 -9.89 -73.96
N LEU A 918 3.29 -9.94 -72.75
CA LEU A 918 4.15 -8.90 -72.20
C LEU A 918 5.59 -9.40 -71.97
N SER A 919 6.58 -8.62 -72.40
CA SER A 919 8.00 -8.81 -72.07
C SER A 919 8.34 -8.17 -70.71
N GLU A 920 9.46 -8.59 -70.11
CA GLU A 920 10.08 -7.97 -68.93
C GLU A 920 10.45 -6.49 -69.19
N ASP A 921 10.80 -6.13 -70.44
CA ASP A 921 11.04 -4.75 -70.88
C ASP A 921 9.77 -3.88 -71.03
N GLY A 922 8.59 -4.43 -70.72
CA GLY A 922 7.29 -3.76 -70.94
C GLY A 922 6.83 -3.71 -72.40
N GLU A 923 7.48 -4.43 -73.32
CA GLU A 923 7.01 -4.59 -74.69
C GLU A 923 5.73 -5.45 -74.73
N ILE A 924 4.63 -4.90 -75.28
CA ILE A 924 3.35 -5.60 -75.43
C ILE A 924 3.16 -6.05 -76.89
N LEU A 925 3.06 -7.36 -77.09
CA LEU A 925 2.71 -7.98 -78.36
C LEU A 925 1.21 -8.36 -78.34
N LYS A 926 0.37 -7.63 -79.09
CA LYS A 926 -1.03 -8.03 -79.32
C LYS A 926 -1.06 -9.25 -80.24
N LEU A 927 -1.79 -10.29 -79.85
CA LEU A 927 -1.88 -11.53 -80.62
C LEU A 927 -2.79 -11.36 -81.85
N ALA A 928 -2.43 -12.01 -82.96
CA ALA A 928 -3.24 -12.06 -84.17
C ALA A 928 -4.46 -12.96 -84.01
N GLU A 929 -4.30 -14.08 -83.30
CA GLU A 929 -5.36 -15.00 -82.89
C GLU A 929 -5.43 -15.06 -81.36
N LYS A 930 -6.60 -14.85 -80.78
CA LYS A 930 -6.81 -14.97 -79.33
C LYS A 930 -6.79 -16.43 -78.91
N VAL A 931 -6.25 -16.72 -77.71
CA VAL A 931 -6.15 -18.10 -77.20
C VAL A 931 -7.03 -18.28 -75.98
N THR A 932 -7.95 -19.24 -76.03
CA THR A 932 -8.86 -19.59 -74.93
C THR A 932 -8.15 -20.44 -73.87
N LEU A 933 -8.42 -20.15 -72.60
CA LEU A 933 -7.80 -20.81 -71.43
C LEU A 933 -8.72 -21.86 -70.79
N ALA A 934 -9.55 -22.53 -71.60
CA ALA A 934 -10.56 -23.49 -71.14
C ALA A 934 -10.09 -24.95 -71.16
N GLU A 935 -8.96 -25.24 -71.82
CA GLU A 935 -8.41 -26.59 -71.98
C GLU A 935 -7.18 -26.82 -71.09
N ASN A 936 -6.61 -28.03 -71.10
CA ASN A 936 -5.41 -28.37 -70.32
C ASN A 936 -4.25 -27.39 -70.59
N VAL A 937 -3.44 -27.12 -69.55
CA VAL A 937 -2.29 -26.20 -69.57
C VAL A 937 -1.36 -26.44 -70.75
N GLU A 938 -1.07 -27.70 -71.07
CA GLU A 938 -0.22 -28.10 -72.21
C GLU A 938 -0.76 -27.59 -73.56
N VAL A 939 -2.08 -27.61 -73.74
CA VAL A 939 -2.75 -27.32 -75.01
C VAL A 939 -2.84 -25.81 -75.24
N TRP A 940 -3.28 -25.03 -74.24
CA TRP A 940 -3.35 -23.57 -74.40
C TRP A 940 -1.95 -22.93 -74.44
N LEU A 941 -0.94 -23.46 -73.73
CA LEU A 941 0.45 -23.02 -73.89
C LEU A 941 0.98 -23.33 -75.31
N GLY A 942 0.56 -24.45 -75.89
CA GLY A 942 0.84 -24.81 -77.29
C GLY A 942 0.22 -23.83 -78.28
N ALA A 943 -1.06 -23.51 -78.10
CA ALA A 943 -1.78 -22.53 -78.91
C ALA A 943 -1.17 -21.11 -78.78
N LEU A 944 -0.85 -20.67 -77.57
CA LEU A 944 -0.19 -19.38 -77.30
C LEU A 944 1.14 -19.25 -78.04
N LYS A 945 1.99 -20.29 -77.97
CA LYS A 945 3.27 -20.34 -78.71
C LYS A 945 3.04 -20.19 -80.22
N ASN A 946 2.02 -20.83 -80.78
CA ASN A 946 1.73 -20.77 -82.22
C ASN A 946 1.22 -19.38 -82.63
N SER A 947 0.24 -18.82 -81.91
CA SER A 947 -0.29 -17.47 -82.15
C SER A 947 0.79 -16.38 -82.05
N VAL A 948 1.70 -16.44 -81.06
CA VAL A 948 2.86 -15.54 -80.98
C VAL A 948 3.76 -15.66 -82.23
N GLY A 949 4.02 -16.89 -82.70
CA GLY A 949 4.84 -17.12 -83.89
C GLY A 949 4.24 -16.56 -85.17
N GLU A 950 2.94 -16.76 -85.37
CA GLU A 950 2.22 -16.21 -86.52
C GLU A 950 2.12 -14.68 -86.46
N THR A 951 1.84 -14.12 -85.28
CA THR A 951 1.83 -12.68 -85.05
C THR A 951 3.16 -12.03 -85.47
N LEU A 952 4.30 -12.59 -85.03
CA LEU A 952 5.63 -12.08 -85.39
C LEU A 952 5.94 -12.25 -86.88
N ARG A 953 5.46 -13.32 -87.53
CA ARG A 953 5.58 -13.49 -88.99
C ARG A 953 4.84 -12.38 -89.75
N ASN A 954 3.57 -12.15 -89.38
CA ASN A 954 2.69 -11.20 -90.05
C ASN A 954 3.19 -9.75 -89.88
N LEU A 955 3.66 -9.38 -88.68
CA LEU A 955 4.30 -8.08 -88.43
C LEU A 955 5.62 -7.92 -89.21
N THR A 956 6.41 -9.00 -89.38
CA THR A 956 7.66 -8.95 -90.16
C THR A 956 7.39 -8.71 -91.64
N GLN A 957 6.39 -9.36 -92.21
CA GLN A 957 5.95 -9.12 -93.59
C GLN A 957 5.41 -7.68 -93.77
N ALA A 958 4.66 -7.16 -92.79
CA ALA A 958 4.15 -5.80 -92.80
C ALA A 958 5.28 -4.74 -92.79
N VAL A 959 6.32 -4.91 -91.97
CA VAL A 959 7.51 -4.01 -92.00
C VAL A 959 8.24 -4.06 -93.33
N ILE A 960 8.40 -5.25 -93.94
CA ILE A 960 9.05 -5.38 -95.24
C ILE A 960 8.22 -4.68 -96.34
N SER A 961 6.90 -4.72 -96.26
CA SER A 961 6.02 -3.95 -97.16
C SER A 961 6.12 -2.44 -96.92
N ASP A 962 6.05 -1.96 -95.67
CA ASP A 962 6.26 -0.54 -95.32
C ASP A 962 7.63 -0.03 -95.82
N CYS A 963 8.68 -0.87 -95.75
CA CYS A 963 10.01 -0.57 -96.28
C CYS A 963 10.01 -0.43 -97.81
N GLN A 964 9.35 -1.35 -98.53
CA GLN A 964 9.23 -1.27 -100.00
C GLN A 964 8.39 -0.06 -100.44
N ASN A 965 7.40 0.33 -99.64
CA ASN A 965 6.57 1.52 -99.84
C ASN A 965 7.27 2.85 -99.44
N GLY A 966 8.52 2.81 -98.96
CA GLY A 966 9.31 4.00 -98.63
C GLY A 966 8.91 4.72 -97.33
N VAL A 967 8.22 4.04 -96.41
CA VAL A 967 7.84 4.59 -95.10
C VAL A 967 9.09 4.91 -94.26
N GLY A 968 9.05 6.00 -93.48
CA GLY A 968 10.19 6.43 -92.67
C GLY A 968 10.56 5.44 -91.58
N LEU A 969 11.86 5.25 -91.34
CA LEU A 969 12.36 4.39 -90.24
C LEU A 969 11.82 4.85 -88.89
N GLU A 970 11.59 6.16 -88.73
CA GLU A 970 11.01 6.75 -87.53
C GLU A 970 9.57 6.27 -87.24
N ASP A 971 8.77 6.00 -88.28
CA ASP A 971 7.36 5.60 -88.14
C ASP A 971 7.22 4.12 -87.73
N TRP A 972 8.24 3.29 -88.00
CA TRP A 972 8.22 1.85 -87.69
C TRP A 972 8.20 1.59 -86.18
N VAL A 973 8.89 2.45 -85.39
CA VAL A 973 8.98 2.35 -83.93
C VAL A 973 7.63 2.43 -83.22
N LEU A 974 6.68 3.17 -83.80
CA LEU A 974 5.31 3.28 -83.31
C LEU A 974 4.51 2.01 -83.65
N LYS A 975 4.57 1.57 -84.91
CA LYS A 975 3.77 0.46 -85.45
C LYS A 975 4.19 -0.93 -84.94
N TYR A 976 5.49 -1.18 -84.74
CA TYR A 976 6.04 -2.53 -84.62
C TYR A 976 6.95 -2.73 -83.39
N PRO A 977 7.06 -3.96 -82.86
CA PRO A 977 7.93 -4.29 -81.73
C PRO A 977 9.42 -4.28 -82.11
N SER A 978 10.29 -4.15 -81.11
CA SER A 978 11.74 -3.87 -81.28
C SER A 978 12.44 -4.83 -82.23
N GLN A 979 12.24 -6.14 -82.04
CA GLN A 979 12.85 -7.18 -82.88
C GLN A 979 12.43 -7.08 -84.35
N VAL A 980 11.18 -6.70 -84.62
CA VAL A 980 10.62 -6.64 -85.98
C VAL A 980 11.12 -5.38 -86.71
N CYS A 981 11.20 -4.24 -86.02
CA CYS A 981 11.87 -3.03 -86.53
C CYS A 981 13.34 -3.29 -86.90
N ARG A 982 14.06 -4.05 -86.05
CA ARG A 982 15.47 -4.42 -86.27
C ARG A 982 15.66 -5.33 -87.49
N THR A 983 14.78 -6.31 -87.69
CA THR A 983 14.77 -7.16 -88.89
C THR A 983 14.47 -6.34 -90.15
N GLY A 984 13.47 -5.46 -90.10
CA GLY A 984 13.13 -4.56 -91.19
C GLY A 984 14.27 -3.64 -91.61
N MET A 985 15.00 -3.08 -90.63
CA MET A 985 16.14 -2.21 -90.92
C MET A 985 17.34 -2.97 -91.49
N LEU A 986 17.51 -4.25 -91.12
CA LEU A 986 18.48 -5.14 -91.78
C LEU A 986 18.09 -5.43 -93.23
N TYR A 987 16.80 -5.67 -93.51
CA TYR A 987 16.29 -5.84 -94.87
C TYR A 987 16.46 -4.56 -95.71
N HIS A 988 16.10 -3.39 -95.17
CA HIS A 988 16.30 -2.09 -95.82
C HIS A 988 17.76 -1.83 -96.19
N TRP A 989 18.67 -2.04 -95.23
CA TRP A 989 20.11 -1.93 -95.47
C TRP A 989 20.61 -2.94 -96.49
N THR A 990 20.13 -4.19 -96.44
CA THR A 990 20.50 -5.22 -97.42
C THR A 990 20.09 -4.78 -98.83
N SER A 991 18.86 -4.30 -99.00
CA SER A 991 18.32 -3.84 -100.27
C SER A 991 19.05 -2.61 -100.82
N GLU A 992 19.27 -1.56 -100.02
CA GLU A 992 20.00 -0.35 -100.46
C GLU A 992 21.49 -0.64 -100.75
N CYS A 993 22.09 -1.65 -100.10
CA CYS A 993 23.44 -2.09 -100.44
C CYS A 993 23.47 -2.84 -101.78
N GLU A 994 22.56 -3.78 -102.03
CA GLU A 994 22.59 -4.56 -103.28
C GLU A 994 22.22 -3.73 -104.51
N THR A 995 21.24 -2.82 -104.41
CA THR A 995 20.97 -1.85 -105.49
C THR A 995 22.20 -1.00 -105.77
N ALA A 996 22.79 -0.39 -104.75
CA ALA A 996 23.98 0.44 -104.90
C ALA A 996 25.17 -0.32 -105.49
N ILE A 997 25.43 -1.57 -105.06
CA ILE A 997 26.49 -2.43 -105.62
C ILE A 997 26.22 -2.74 -107.09
N SER A 998 24.98 -3.05 -107.46
CA SER A 998 24.61 -3.28 -108.87
C SER A 998 24.84 -2.04 -109.74
N GLU A 999 24.59 -0.84 -109.19
CA GLU A 999 24.77 0.45 -109.84
C GLU A 999 26.23 0.90 -109.97
N ILE A 1000 27.22 0.29 -109.27
CA ILE A 1000 28.65 0.67 -109.35
C ILE A 1000 29.19 0.61 -110.79
N LYS A 1001 28.61 -0.26 -111.63
CA LYS A 1001 28.93 -0.37 -113.06
C LYS A 1001 28.57 0.88 -113.86
N ASN A 1002 27.54 1.63 -113.41
CA ASN A 1002 27.05 2.85 -114.05
C ASN A 1002 27.58 4.11 -113.34
N GLU A 1003 27.44 4.19 -112.01
CA GLU A 1003 27.96 5.30 -111.20
C GLU A 1003 28.97 4.80 -110.15
N ARG A 1004 30.25 5.13 -110.35
CA ARG A 1004 31.35 4.76 -109.42
C ARG A 1004 31.23 5.32 -107.99
N LYS A 1005 30.19 6.11 -107.69
CA LYS A 1005 29.90 6.69 -106.38
C LYS A 1005 28.56 6.21 -105.79
N SER A 1006 27.83 5.29 -106.43
CA SER A 1006 26.54 4.76 -105.96
C SER A 1006 26.59 4.32 -104.49
N LEU A 1007 27.61 3.55 -104.09
CA LEU A 1007 27.80 3.06 -102.72
C LEU A 1007 28.04 4.20 -101.71
N GLN A 1008 28.76 5.27 -102.11
CA GLN A 1008 28.89 6.49 -101.30
C GLN A 1008 27.60 7.33 -101.29
N GLY A 1009 26.72 7.16 -102.28
CA GLY A 1009 25.37 7.71 -102.32
C GLY A 1009 24.44 6.98 -101.35
N ALA A 1010 24.45 5.64 -101.37
CA ALA A 1010 23.71 4.80 -100.42
C ALA A 1010 24.18 5.02 -98.97
N LEU A 1011 25.49 5.12 -98.72
CA LEU A 1011 26.01 5.50 -97.41
C LEU A 1011 25.46 6.87 -96.97
N ARG A 1012 25.36 7.86 -97.86
CA ARG A 1012 24.75 9.17 -97.55
C ARG A 1012 23.24 9.07 -97.30
N LYS A 1013 22.47 8.38 -98.14
CA LYS A 1013 21.04 8.10 -97.91
C LYS A 1013 20.81 7.43 -96.55
N TYR A 1014 21.56 6.37 -96.25
CA TYR A 1014 21.44 5.61 -95.01
C TYR A 1014 21.79 6.48 -93.79
N ASN A 1015 22.85 7.28 -93.85
CA ASN A 1015 23.14 8.28 -92.80
C ASN A 1015 22.00 9.32 -92.63
N MET A 1016 21.34 9.75 -93.72
CA MET A 1016 20.18 10.66 -93.65
C MET A 1016 18.89 9.99 -93.16
N ALA A 1017 18.78 8.67 -93.26
CA ALA A 1017 17.70 7.89 -92.66
C ALA A 1017 17.93 7.67 -91.16
N THR A 1018 19.13 7.23 -90.77
CA THR A 1018 19.45 6.85 -89.39
C THR A 1018 19.63 8.06 -88.46
N SER A 1019 20.15 9.19 -88.95
CA SER A 1019 20.23 10.44 -88.17
C SER A 1019 18.85 11.01 -87.78
N ARG A 1020 17.77 10.65 -88.49
CA ARG A 1020 16.41 11.00 -88.07
C ARG A 1020 15.98 10.25 -86.81
N LEU A 1021 16.34 8.98 -86.67
CA LEU A 1021 16.10 8.20 -85.44
C LEU A 1021 16.79 8.84 -84.23
N VAL A 1022 18.07 9.21 -84.37
CA VAL A 1022 18.83 9.93 -83.34
C VAL A 1022 18.18 11.28 -83.00
N THR A 1023 17.68 11.99 -84.01
CA THR A 1023 16.98 13.28 -83.82
C THR A 1023 15.67 13.12 -83.04
N VAL A 1024 14.90 12.05 -83.26
CA VAL A 1024 13.67 11.76 -82.49
C VAL A 1024 14.01 11.38 -81.06
N LEU A 1025 15.02 10.53 -80.83
CA LEU A 1025 15.45 10.14 -79.48
C LEU A 1025 15.93 11.36 -78.67
N LEU A 1026 16.76 12.22 -79.26
CA LEU A 1026 17.27 13.44 -78.60
C LEU A 1026 16.20 14.50 -78.33
N ARG A 1027 15.12 14.56 -79.14
CA ARG A 1027 14.01 15.50 -78.93
C ARG A 1027 12.95 14.96 -77.96
N GLY A 1028 12.84 13.64 -77.81
CA GLY A 1028 11.85 13.00 -76.94
C GLY A 1028 10.39 13.17 -77.39
N VAL A 1029 10.15 13.70 -78.60
CA VAL A 1029 8.82 13.99 -79.17
C VAL A 1029 8.84 13.62 -80.66
N TRP A 1030 7.72 13.15 -81.20
CA TRP A 1030 7.60 12.75 -82.61
C TRP A 1030 7.62 13.96 -83.55
N LYS A 1031 8.03 13.73 -84.81
CA LYS A 1031 8.19 14.83 -85.78
C LYS A 1031 6.87 15.50 -86.19
N ASN A 1032 5.76 14.75 -86.11
CA ASN A 1032 4.42 15.15 -86.60
C ASN A 1032 3.33 15.05 -85.50
N SER A 1033 3.69 14.86 -84.23
CA SER A 1033 2.76 14.76 -83.09
C SER A 1033 3.42 15.33 -81.84
N GLU A 1034 2.65 16.02 -80.98
CA GLU A 1034 3.12 16.53 -79.69
C GLU A 1034 3.26 15.43 -78.61
N GLU A 1035 2.90 14.19 -78.95
CA GLU A 1035 2.99 13.04 -78.03
C GLU A 1035 4.45 12.74 -77.64
N PRO A 1036 4.74 12.53 -76.34
CA PRO A 1036 6.08 12.21 -75.87
C PRO A 1036 6.48 10.78 -76.24
N VAL A 1037 7.75 10.58 -76.55
CA VAL A 1037 8.35 9.26 -76.80
C VAL A 1037 8.40 8.47 -75.49
N LEU A 1038 7.43 7.56 -75.31
CA LEU A 1038 7.30 6.64 -74.17
C LEU A 1038 8.57 5.80 -73.97
N PRO A 1039 8.86 5.30 -72.74
CA PRO A 1039 10.06 4.51 -72.45
C PRO A 1039 10.29 3.33 -73.42
N ILE A 1040 9.24 2.57 -73.75
CA ILE A 1040 9.33 1.46 -74.71
C ILE A 1040 9.74 1.93 -76.12
N HIS A 1041 9.30 3.10 -76.57
CA HIS A 1041 9.73 3.66 -77.86
C HIS A 1041 11.19 4.14 -77.81
N ARG A 1042 11.72 4.54 -76.64
CA ARG A 1042 13.15 4.86 -76.47
C ARG A 1042 14.00 3.60 -76.58
N LEU A 1043 13.63 2.52 -75.88
CA LEU A 1043 14.30 1.22 -76.00
C LEU A 1043 14.32 0.70 -77.46
N ARG A 1044 13.20 0.83 -78.18
CA ARG A 1044 13.13 0.52 -79.62
C ARG A 1044 14.07 1.42 -80.45
N LEU A 1045 14.07 2.74 -80.22
CA LEU A 1045 14.95 3.69 -80.91
C LEU A 1045 16.43 3.39 -80.65
N GLU A 1046 16.82 3.15 -79.40
CA GLU A 1046 18.19 2.81 -79.00
C GLU A 1046 18.64 1.50 -79.64
N ALA A 1047 17.80 0.46 -79.62
CA ALA A 1047 18.09 -0.83 -80.25
C ALA A 1047 18.23 -0.72 -81.78
N MET A 1048 17.43 0.13 -82.44
CA MET A 1048 17.61 0.47 -83.86
C MET A 1048 18.89 1.30 -84.08
N ILE A 1049 19.14 2.34 -83.30
CA ILE A 1049 20.31 3.22 -83.45
C ILE A 1049 21.61 2.43 -83.33
N ASN A 1050 21.73 1.57 -82.31
CA ASN A 1050 22.89 0.71 -82.09
C ASN A 1050 23.17 -0.23 -83.28
N GLN A 1051 22.15 -0.90 -83.80
CA GLN A 1051 22.29 -1.71 -85.02
C GLN A 1051 22.58 -0.85 -86.26
N SER A 1052 22.04 0.37 -86.33
CA SER A 1052 22.24 1.27 -87.48
C SER A 1052 23.68 1.79 -87.57
N ILE A 1053 24.35 2.01 -86.43
CA ILE A 1053 25.77 2.36 -86.36
C ILE A 1053 26.60 1.19 -86.90
N TYR A 1054 26.38 -0.03 -86.40
CA TYR A 1054 27.06 -1.23 -86.88
C TYR A 1054 26.91 -1.45 -88.40
N LEU A 1055 25.69 -1.33 -88.93
CA LEU A 1055 25.41 -1.47 -90.37
C LEU A 1055 26.01 -0.32 -91.21
N LYS A 1056 26.06 0.91 -90.67
CA LYS A 1056 26.76 2.04 -91.26
C LYS A 1056 28.27 1.79 -91.36
N ASP A 1057 28.89 1.28 -90.30
CA ASP A 1057 30.34 1.07 -90.25
C ASP A 1057 30.79 -0.04 -91.20
N ILE A 1058 29.96 -1.08 -91.39
CA ILE A 1058 30.15 -2.06 -92.47
C ILE A 1058 30.07 -1.39 -93.85
N LEU A 1059 29.06 -0.56 -94.09
CA LEU A 1059 28.87 0.13 -95.37
C LEU A 1059 29.99 1.14 -95.68
N ASP A 1060 30.53 1.84 -94.68
CA ASP A 1060 31.69 2.70 -94.86
C ASP A 1060 32.97 1.89 -95.13
N ASN A 1061 33.19 0.77 -94.44
CA ASN A 1061 34.31 -0.14 -94.72
C ASN A 1061 34.24 -0.69 -96.17
N MET A 1062 33.04 -1.04 -96.66
CA MET A 1062 32.84 -1.41 -98.07
C MET A 1062 33.11 -0.24 -99.04
N CYS A 1063 32.80 1.00 -98.66
CA CYS A 1063 33.17 2.20 -99.42
C CYS A 1063 34.70 2.43 -99.44
N GLN A 1064 35.37 2.30 -98.30
CA GLN A 1064 36.82 2.47 -98.17
C GLN A 1064 37.58 1.42 -99.00
N ARG A 1065 37.16 0.15 -98.97
CA ARG A 1065 37.74 -0.95 -99.74
C ARG A 1065 37.40 -0.94 -101.23
N ARG A 1066 36.48 -0.07 -101.67
CA ARG A 1066 36.06 0.11 -103.07
C ARG A 1066 35.52 -1.19 -103.72
N LEU A 1067 34.62 -1.85 -102.99
CA LEU A 1067 33.86 -3.03 -103.42
C LEU A 1067 33.23 -2.81 -104.81
N ARG A 1068 33.08 -3.86 -105.63
CA ARG A 1068 32.57 -3.74 -107.01
C ARG A 1068 31.49 -4.72 -107.44
N GLU A 1069 31.36 -5.87 -106.77
CA GLU A 1069 30.42 -6.92 -107.16
C GLU A 1069 29.84 -7.62 -105.92
N THR A 1070 28.62 -8.16 -106.03
CA THR A 1070 27.94 -8.91 -104.94
C THR A 1070 28.57 -10.28 -104.66
N THR A 1071 29.57 -10.70 -105.44
CA THR A 1071 30.40 -11.88 -105.22
C THR A 1071 31.52 -11.66 -104.19
N ASP A 1072 31.84 -10.40 -103.88
CA ASP A 1072 32.95 -9.99 -103.01
C ASP A 1072 32.81 -10.54 -101.58
N PHE A 1073 33.94 -10.99 -101.01
CA PHE A 1073 34.01 -11.51 -99.64
C PHE A 1073 33.54 -10.48 -98.60
N GLU A 1074 33.83 -9.19 -98.80
CA GLU A 1074 33.45 -8.10 -97.90
C GLU A 1074 31.92 -7.93 -97.81
N TRP A 1075 31.20 -8.18 -98.91
CA TRP A 1075 29.73 -8.28 -98.90
C TRP A 1075 29.28 -9.62 -98.29
N ARG A 1076 29.86 -10.73 -98.76
CA ARG A 1076 29.42 -12.09 -98.39
C ARG A 1076 29.54 -12.41 -96.90
N ARG A 1077 30.53 -11.85 -96.20
CA ARG A 1077 30.70 -12.02 -94.74
C ARG A 1077 29.61 -11.33 -93.90
N SER A 1078 28.88 -10.39 -94.48
CA SER A 1078 27.89 -9.59 -93.77
C SER A 1078 26.59 -10.37 -93.64
N VAL A 1079 25.96 -10.28 -92.45
CA VAL A 1079 24.62 -10.81 -92.22
C VAL A 1079 23.63 -10.01 -93.08
N ARG A 1080 22.77 -10.70 -93.81
CA ARG A 1080 21.87 -10.13 -94.83
C ARG A 1080 20.49 -10.74 -94.67
N CYS A 1081 19.45 -9.94 -94.90
CA CYS A 1081 18.06 -10.38 -94.77
C CYS A 1081 17.40 -10.36 -96.15
N TYR A 1082 16.87 -11.52 -96.57
CA TYR A 1082 16.15 -11.70 -97.83
C TYR A 1082 14.73 -12.14 -97.53
N LEU A 1083 13.74 -11.55 -98.22
CA LEU A 1083 12.38 -12.08 -98.24
C LEU A 1083 12.36 -13.26 -99.23
N GLN A 1084 12.20 -14.47 -98.72
CA GLN A 1084 11.91 -15.63 -99.55
C GLN A 1084 10.42 -15.61 -99.91
N SER A 1085 10.13 -15.60 -101.21
CA SER A 1085 8.78 -15.61 -101.81
C SER A 1085 8.12 -16.98 -101.71
#